data_AF-A0A433PBJ1-F1
#
_entry.id   AF-A0A433PBJ1-F1
#
_cell.length_a   1.000
_cell.length_b   1.000
_cell.length_c   1.000
_cell.angle_alpha   90.00
_cell.angle_beta   90.00
_cell.angle_gamma   90.00
#
_symmetry.space_group_name_H-M   'P 1'
#
loop_
_entity.id
_entity.type
_entity.pdbx_description
1 polymer ?
#
loop_
_entity_poly.entity_id
_entity_poly.type
_entity_poly.pdbx_seq_one_letter_code
_entity_poly.pdbx_strand_id
1 'polypeptide(L)'
;MDSLPFPILAHIFTHVADAAHMFCLVNKDFYALACDPVTRANYLITRYGRFLSLGYAIAVHPRILTVHVAQILLKKGAAFPRYLSQKLAGRTNLSMRTAAFLMNRSCDIYGENRSMSEDDWRTINDLFRQILCHDTINLTETEQVLDRLLIESNFIPIPNLSYDITTYWHTPFEKPLFLMSVYKSNVLVDIFRQGYHLSDIYVPEFISNFIAEGMDLHCSNDLIARGLQLLIDHDVIPLQPADISQLLADYDEPVYRHDIQILKRLSLPPHIRMPEIVRNLMTTSIEQPDPYVNLYYFPHCELYAQWPCPDAIIAAVERTYRVPLSAGDDPTRIAVPELPPLTAQWILETMTPAHPSPVRILFDNLVLAVARNSSGYFLDVFGPPSKRQLFDLYLDARVPITKRHVRWMRYCRNDATVRLLLTKIRQRGAIAEDEDVYPDSVVGGDDGPGTLLVKPVMSTGPRSGYPIAACFGRVGPFLGIGAAAAAAAVAAAAVVSSSASSSSSSGSAKASSSRTSRRRHGESSSSAASSPTSLSSSAGGCDDDADAPWRRFLEELLDNERRRYEERMDAESGVRQTRSRKRKEAGKSVFHAVLEEIVGVPGKIEGKGKGKGKEGEDLRGMAAGVDGKGKREVSGGAAEERLRKRVCRRK
;
A
#
# COMPACT_ATOMS: atom_id res chain seq x y z
N MET A 1 27.67 40.01 5.76
CA MET A 1 28.11 38.99 6.73
C MET A 1 29.31 39.49 7.54
N ASP A 2 30.14 40.35 6.97
CA ASP A 2 31.39 40.86 7.57
C ASP A 2 31.24 41.61 8.90
N SER A 3 30.02 42.03 9.25
CA SER A 3 29.70 42.69 10.53
C SER A 3 29.24 41.72 11.63
N LEU A 4 29.00 40.45 11.32
CA LEU A 4 28.54 39.48 12.32
C LEU A 4 29.72 38.88 13.09
N PRO A 5 29.68 38.88 14.43
CA PRO A 5 30.67 38.19 15.24
C PRO A 5 30.77 36.69 14.90
N PHE A 6 32.00 36.17 14.86
CA PHE A 6 32.28 34.76 14.56
C PHE A 6 31.43 33.76 15.38
N PRO A 7 31.18 33.95 16.70
CA PRO A 7 30.33 33.02 17.46
C PRO A 7 28.88 32.96 16.96
N ILE A 8 28.34 34.07 16.46
CA ILE A 8 26.98 34.12 15.89
C ILE A 8 26.97 33.38 14.56
N LEU A 9 27.99 33.59 13.72
CA LEU A 9 28.15 32.85 12.46
C LEU A 9 28.27 31.34 12.70
N ALA A 10 29.06 30.92 13.71
CA ALA A 10 29.18 29.53 14.12
C ALA A 10 27.84 28.95 14.57
N HIS A 11 27.08 29.71 15.37
CA HIS A 11 25.76 29.28 15.80
C HIS A 11 24.80 29.13 14.62
N ILE A 12 24.74 30.11 13.71
CA ILE A 12 23.92 30.02 12.49
C ILE A 12 24.33 28.78 11.68
N PHE A 13 25.62 28.57 11.45
CA PHE A 13 26.13 27.42 10.69
C PHE A 13 25.64 26.08 11.25
N THR A 14 25.57 25.94 12.58
CA THR A 14 25.11 24.69 13.22
C THR A 14 23.64 24.37 12.96
N HIS A 15 22.83 25.34 12.54
CA HIS A 15 21.41 25.16 12.21
C HIS A 15 21.13 25.04 10.71
N VAL A 16 22.12 25.30 9.85
CA VAL A 16 21.97 25.18 8.39
C VAL A 16 22.37 23.77 7.94
N ALA A 17 21.58 22.79 8.38
CA ALA A 17 21.92 21.37 8.31
C ALA A 17 22.33 20.92 6.90
N ASP A 18 21.47 21.13 5.89
CA ASP A 18 21.64 20.47 4.58
C ASP A 18 22.61 21.18 3.63
N ALA A 19 22.88 22.47 3.87
CA ALA A 19 23.77 23.27 3.03
C ALA A 19 25.18 23.46 3.63
N ALA A 20 25.52 22.80 4.74
CA ALA A 20 26.82 22.99 5.41
C ALA A 20 28.03 22.82 4.46
N HIS A 21 27.96 21.87 3.52
CA HIS A 21 29.00 21.67 2.50
C HIS A 21 29.07 22.80 1.47
N MET A 22 27.94 23.45 1.15
CA MET A 22 27.88 24.60 0.25
C MET A 22 28.48 25.85 0.89
N PHE A 23 28.31 26.02 2.20
CA PHE A 23 28.90 27.15 2.94
C PHE A 23 30.43 27.16 2.85
N CYS A 24 31.07 25.98 2.89
CA CYS A 24 32.51 25.84 2.70
C CYS A 24 33.03 26.43 1.38
N LEU A 25 32.17 26.54 0.36
CA LEU A 25 32.52 26.98 -0.98
C LEU A 25 32.34 28.49 -1.19
N VAL A 26 31.65 29.18 -0.27
CA VAL A 26 31.28 30.60 -0.45
C VAL A 26 32.49 31.52 -0.29
N ASN A 27 33.26 31.39 0.80
CA ASN A 27 34.49 32.15 1.04
C ASN A 27 35.43 31.44 2.03
N LYS A 28 36.63 32.01 2.24
CA LYS A 28 37.65 31.45 3.14
C LYS A 28 37.22 31.45 4.62
N ASP A 29 36.44 32.41 5.06
CA ASP A 29 36.00 32.51 6.46
C ASP A 29 34.96 31.45 6.80
N PHE A 30 34.00 31.19 5.89
CA PHE A 30 33.06 30.08 6.03
C PHE A 30 33.76 28.73 5.94
N TYR A 31 34.79 28.59 5.10
CA TYR A 31 35.63 27.39 5.11
C TYR A 31 36.33 27.21 6.46
N ALA A 32 36.94 28.26 7.01
CA ALA A 32 37.59 28.22 8.33
C ALA A 32 36.59 27.86 9.44
N LEU A 33 35.38 28.45 9.39
CA LEU A 33 34.27 28.17 10.30
C LEU A 33 33.82 26.69 10.21
N ALA A 34 33.65 26.18 9.00
CA ALA A 34 33.28 24.78 8.79
C ALA A 34 34.40 23.80 9.18
N CYS A 35 35.65 24.25 9.23
CA CYS A 35 36.79 23.49 9.71
C CYS A 35 37.02 23.57 11.22
N ASP A 36 36.40 24.52 11.91
CA ASP A 36 36.53 24.70 13.35
C ASP A 36 35.97 23.48 14.13
N PRO A 37 36.77 22.85 15.02
CA PRO A 37 36.33 21.68 15.78
C PRO A 37 35.11 21.94 16.66
N VAL A 38 34.98 23.13 17.25
CA VAL A 38 33.85 23.48 18.12
C VAL A 38 32.56 23.57 17.31
N THR A 39 32.62 24.25 16.16
CA THR A 39 31.51 24.39 15.22
C THR A 39 31.07 23.03 14.67
N ARG A 40 32.01 22.17 14.28
CA ARG A 40 31.70 20.79 13.83
C ARG A 40 31.03 19.94 14.91
N ALA A 41 31.54 19.99 16.14
CA ALA A 41 30.95 19.25 17.25
C ALA A 41 29.53 19.76 17.58
N ASN A 42 29.33 21.08 17.57
CA ASN A 42 28.02 21.69 17.75
C ASN A 42 27.07 21.29 16.62
N TYR A 43 27.53 21.30 15.37
CA TYR A 43 26.74 20.89 14.22
C TYR A 43 26.24 19.46 14.38
N LEU A 44 27.13 18.52 14.76
CA LEU A 44 26.74 17.12 14.98
C LEU A 44 25.73 16.95 16.13
N ILE A 45 25.88 17.71 17.23
CA ILE A 45 24.95 17.67 18.36
C ILE A 45 23.61 18.30 18.02
N THR A 46 23.60 19.43 17.32
CA THR A 46 22.37 20.11 16.91
C THR A 46 21.60 19.27 15.91
N ARG A 47 22.29 18.61 14.97
CA ARG A 47 21.67 17.81 13.91
C ARG A 47 21.19 16.43 14.38
N TYR A 48 22.00 15.72 15.17
CA TYR A 48 21.72 14.33 15.56
C TYR A 48 21.36 14.14 17.04
N GLY A 49 21.47 15.19 17.85
CA GLY A 49 21.35 15.06 19.30
C GLY A 49 22.57 14.41 19.97
N ARG A 50 22.58 14.44 21.30
CA ARG A 50 23.72 13.93 22.10
C ARG A 50 23.90 12.42 21.95
N PHE A 51 22.81 11.67 21.83
CA PHE A 51 22.86 10.21 21.78
C PHE A 51 23.37 9.66 20.46
N LEU A 52 23.06 10.32 19.34
CA LEU A 52 23.37 9.81 18.02
C LEU A 52 24.59 10.50 17.40
N SER A 53 24.95 11.72 17.85
CA SER A 53 26.03 12.53 17.25
C SER A 53 27.35 11.79 17.05
N LEU A 54 27.86 11.07 18.07
CA LEU A 54 29.12 10.37 17.96
C LEU A 54 29.02 9.15 17.04
N GLY A 55 27.93 8.38 17.12
CA GLY A 55 27.70 7.23 16.24
C GLY A 55 27.58 7.63 14.76
N TYR A 56 26.80 8.67 14.46
CA TYR A 56 26.73 9.25 13.11
C TYR A 56 28.06 9.82 12.65
N ALA A 57 28.83 10.44 13.54
CA ALA A 57 30.16 10.94 13.21
C ALA A 57 31.12 9.79 12.82
N ILE A 58 30.99 8.62 13.45
CA ILE A 58 31.78 7.43 13.10
C ILE A 58 31.29 6.81 11.79
N ALA A 59 29.97 6.62 11.63
CA ALA A 59 29.38 5.87 10.53
C ALA A 59 29.26 6.68 9.23
N VAL A 60 28.78 7.93 9.32
CA VAL A 60 28.42 8.76 8.16
C VAL A 60 29.45 9.86 7.91
N HIS A 61 30.05 10.43 8.96
CA HIS A 61 30.94 11.59 8.85
C HIS A 61 32.39 11.37 9.34
N PRO A 62 33.08 10.27 8.95
CA PRO A 62 34.37 9.91 9.53
C PRO A 62 35.46 10.97 9.31
N ARG A 63 35.35 11.80 8.26
CA ARG A 63 36.29 12.90 7.98
C ARG A 63 36.08 14.13 8.86
N ILE A 64 34.87 14.32 9.40
CA ILE A 64 34.54 15.41 10.32
C ILE A 64 35.07 15.08 11.72
N LEU A 65 35.02 13.81 12.10
CA LEU A 65 35.43 13.33 13.42
C LEU A 65 36.96 13.30 13.58
N THR A 66 37.52 14.40 14.06
CA THR A 66 38.91 14.48 14.53
C THR A 66 38.99 14.26 16.04
N VAL A 67 40.18 14.04 16.59
CA VAL A 67 40.42 13.93 18.05
C VAL A 67 39.78 15.10 18.82
N HIS A 68 39.97 16.34 18.35
CA HIS A 68 39.44 17.53 19.02
C HIS A 68 37.90 17.56 18.96
N VAL A 69 37.31 17.21 17.81
CA VAL A 69 35.85 17.11 17.68
C VAL A 69 35.30 16.04 18.62
N ALA A 70 35.94 14.86 18.69
CA ALA A 70 35.55 13.77 19.58
C ALA A 70 35.64 14.20 21.07
N GLN A 71 36.71 14.88 21.48
CA GLN A 71 36.85 15.44 22.82
C GLN A 71 35.72 16.41 23.16
N ILE A 72 35.37 17.32 22.24
CA ILE A 72 34.31 18.31 22.44
C ILE A 72 32.94 17.63 22.51
N LEU A 73 32.67 16.64 21.64
CA LEU A 73 31.45 15.84 21.67
C LEU A 73 31.27 15.14 23.03
N LEU A 74 32.28 14.41 23.48
CA LEU A 74 32.25 13.70 24.77
C LEU A 74 32.10 14.67 25.94
N LYS A 75 32.80 15.82 25.93
CA LYS A 75 32.67 16.87 26.94
C LYS A 75 31.26 17.48 26.97
N LYS A 76 30.58 17.53 25.83
CA LYS A 76 29.19 17.98 25.71
C LYS A 76 28.17 16.88 26.01
N GLY A 77 28.62 15.72 26.50
CA GLY A 77 27.77 14.60 26.89
C GLY A 77 27.25 13.79 25.72
N ALA A 78 27.97 13.77 24.58
CA ALA A 78 27.66 12.82 23.52
C ALA A 78 27.79 11.38 24.06
N ALA A 79 26.80 10.54 23.77
CA ALA A 79 26.83 9.17 24.23
C ALA A 79 27.91 8.37 23.51
N PHE A 80 28.56 7.48 24.26
CA PHE A 80 29.56 6.57 23.71
C PHE A 80 29.31 5.14 24.17
N PRO A 81 28.26 4.47 23.66
CA PRO A 81 27.95 3.08 23.98
C PRO A 81 29.13 2.13 23.79
N ARG A 82 29.20 1.07 24.59
CA ARG A 82 30.28 0.08 24.54
C ARG A 82 30.38 -0.66 23.20
N TYR A 83 29.24 -0.91 22.54
CA TYR A 83 29.27 -1.51 21.20
C TYR A 83 29.92 -0.60 20.14
N LEU A 84 29.92 0.74 20.33
CA LEU A 84 30.66 1.64 19.44
C LEU A 84 32.16 1.41 19.58
N SER A 85 32.68 1.22 20.80
CA SER A 85 34.09 0.89 20.99
C SER A 85 34.46 -0.47 20.44
N GLN A 86 33.59 -1.48 20.62
CA GLN A 86 33.79 -2.79 20.01
C GLN A 86 33.88 -2.67 18.47
N LYS A 87 33.03 -1.83 17.87
CA LYS A 87 33.09 -1.55 16.42
C LYS A 87 34.35 -0.81 15.99
N LEU A 88 34.91 0.05 16.83
CA LEU A 88 36.18 0.73 16.57
C LEU A 88 37.36 -0.25 16.49
N ALA A 89 37.27 -1.43 17.12
CA ALA A 89 38.30 -2.48 17.03
C ALA A 89 38.29 -3.16 15.65
N GLY A 90 37.14 -3.15 15.00
CA GLY A 90 36.97 -3.60 13.63
C GLY A 90 37.51 -2.60 12.59
N ARG A 91 37.08 -2.78 11.34
CA ARG A 91 37.45 -1.87 10.25
C ARG A 91 36.63 -0.58 10.36
N THR A 92 37.29 0.54 10.65
CA THR A 92 36.67 1.87 10.61
C THR A 92 37.37 2.80 9.63
N ASN A 93 36.62 3.76 9.10
CA ASN A 93 37.13 4.78 8.19
C ASN A 93 37.74 5.99 8.92
N LEU A 94 37.98 5.87 10.23
CA LEU A 94 38.54 6.94 11.05
C LEU A 94 40.05 6.99 10.92
N SER A 95 40.63 8.17 11.19
CA SER A 95 42.08 8.26 11.35
C SER A 95 42.52 7.45 12.57
N MET A 96 43.66 6.76 12.46
CA MET A 96 44.21 5.92 13.53
C MET A 96 44.32 6.67 14.86
N ARG A 97 44.67 7.97 14.83
CA ARG A 97 44.75 8.82 16.02
C ARG A 97 43.39 9.04 16.70
N THR A 98 42.33 9.22 15.91
CA THR A 98 40.98 9.42 16.45
C THR A 98 40.42 8.09 16.98
N ALA A 99 40.64 7.00 16.26
CA ALA A 99 40.29 5.66 16.73
C ALA A 99 40.99 5.34 18.05
N ALA A 100 42.32 5.51 18.13
CA ALA A 100 43.08 5.28 19.36
C ALA A 100 42.62 6.14 20.54
N PHE A 101 42.28 7.41 20.30
CA PHE A 101 41.71 8.28 21.33
C PHE A 101 40.38 7.73 21.87
N LEU A 102 39.46 7.36 20.98
CA LEU A 102 38.17 6.80 21.37
C LEU A 102 38.31 5.43 22.05
N MET A 103 39.27 4.59 21.62
CA MET A 103 39.58 3.33 22.29
C MET A 103 40.09 3.53 23.70
N ASN A 104 41.06 4.41 23.90
CA ASN A 104 41.55 4.73 25.25
C ASN A 104 40.40 5.25 26.13
N ARG A 105 39.54 6.11 25.56
CA ARG A 105 38.37 6.59 26.27
C ARG A 105 37.39 5.48 26.63
N SER A 106 37.26 4.46 25.79
CA SER A 106 36.43 3.30 26.09
C SER A 106 37.00 2.46 27.24
N CYS A 107 38.32 2.32 27.33
CA CYS A 107 38.97 1.67 28.46
C CYS A 107 38.76 2.45 29.76
N ASP A 108 38.78 3.79 29.71
CA ASP A 108 38.47 4.63 30.89
C ASP A 108 37.05 4.42 31.42
N ILE A 109 36.08 4.20 30.52
CA ILE A 109 34.65 4.12 30.86
C ILE A 109 34.24 2.69 31.24
N TYR A 110 34.72 1.69 30.49
CA TYR A 110 34.25 0.30 30.58
C TYR A 110 35.29 -0.68 31.13
N GLY A 111 36.55 -0.24 31.32
CA GLY A 111 37.68 -1.09 31.70
C GLY A 111 38.35 -1.80 30.53
N GLU A 112 39.60 -2.23 30.73
CA GLU A 112 40.45 -2.84 29.68
C GLU A 112 39.90 -4.17 29.14
N ASN A 113 39.27 -5.00 29.99
CA ASN A 113 38.88 -6.37 29.63
C ASN A 113 37.48 -6.47 28.98
N ARG A 114 36.60 -5.49 29.18
CA ARG A 114 35.18 -5.59 28.75
C ARG A 114 34.89 -4.91 27.41
N SER A 115 35.82 -4.10 26.90
CA SER A 115 35.55 -3.22 25.77
C SER A 115 35.66 -3.89 24.40
N MET A 116 36.28 -5.08 24.27
CA MET A 116 36.69 -5.60 22.94
C MET A 116 36.33 -7.07 22.63
N SER A 117 36.16 -7.96 23.61
CA SER A 117 36.00 -9.41 23.35
C SER A 117 34.55 -9.89 23.24
N GLU A 118 33.61 -9.14 23.82
CA GLU A 118 32.20 -9.48 23.83
C GLU A 118 31.48 -8.71 22.70
N ASP A 119 30.49 -9.34 22.07
CA ASP A 119 29.58 -8.66 21.13
C ASP A 119 28.28 -8.37 21.88
N ASP A 120 28.20 -7.17 22.46
CA ASP A 120 27.08 -6.77 23.31
C ASP A 120 25.76 -6.89 22.55
N TRP A 121 25.74 -6.50 21.28
CA TRP A 121 24.54 -6.54 20.47
C TRP A 121 24.07 -7.98 20.29
N ARG A 122 24.99 -8.89 19.95
CA ARG A 122 24.65 -10.30 19.79
C ARG A 122 24.05 -10.86 21.08
N THR A 123 24.67 -10.60 22.23
CA THR A 123 24.15 -11.04 23.53
C THR A 123 22.78 -10.43 23.83
N ILE A 124 22.59 -9.12 23.60
CA ILE A 124 21.31 -8.43 23.78
C ILE A 124 20.22 -9.06 22.89
N ASN A 125 20.52 -9.26 21.60
CA ASN A 125 19.59 -9.86 20.64
C ASN A 125 19.25 -11.32 21.00
N ASP A 126 20.22 -12.10 21.47
CA ASP A 126 20.00 -13.47 21.92
C ASP A 126 19.11 -13.52 23.18
N LEU A 127 19.32 -12.61 24.14
CA LEU A 127 18.46 -12.47 25.31
C LEU A 127 17.03 -12.05 24.93
N PHE A 128 16.88 -11.10 24.01
CA PHE A 128 15.56 -10.71 23.50
C PHE A 128 14.84 -11.87 22.82
N ARG A 129 15.54 -12.68 22.01
CA ARG A 129 14.96 -13.89 21.39
C ARG A 129 14.53 -14.91 22.43
N GLN A 130 15.32 -15.13 23.49
CA GLN A 130 14.95 -16.03 24.58
C GLN A 130 13.67 -15.55 25.30
N ILE A 131 13.55 -14.24 25.54
CA ILE A 131 12.34 -13.63 26.13
C ILE A 131 11.14 -13.81 25.21
N LEU A 132 11.31 -13.56 23.90
CA LEU A 132 10.26 -13.64 22.88
C LEU A 132 9.71 -15.06 22.69
N CYS A 133 10.59 -16.06 22.60
CA CYS A 133 10.17 -17.43 22.36
C CYS A 133 9.56 -18.10 23.61
N HIS A 134 9.59 -17.46 24.78
CA HIS A 134 9.23 -18.07 26.07
C HIS A 134 9.91 -19.42 26.34
N ASP A 135 11.04 -19.69 25.67
CA ASP A 135 11.69 -21.01 25.65
C ASP A 135 12.45 -21.31 26.95
N THR A 136 12.59 -20.34 27.85
CA THR A 136 13.40 -20.47 29.07
C THR A 136 12.56 -20.58 30.33
N ILE A 137 12.90 -21.55 31.17
CA ILE A 137 12.35 -21.77 32.52
C ILE A 137 12.62 -20.56 33.45
N ASN A 138 13.56 -19.66 33.11
CA ASN A 138 14.00 -18.53 33.96
C ASN A 138 13.85 -17.15 33.28
N LEU A 139 12.66 -16.78 32.77
CA LEU A 139 12.41 -15.46 32.16
C LEU A 139 12.90 -14.28 33.03
N THR A 140 12.66 -14.33 34.34
CA THR A 140 13.08 -13.28 35.28
C THR A 140 14.60 -13.10 35.34
N GLU A 141 15.36 -14.19 35.26
CA GLU A 141 16.83 -14.14 35.25
C GLU A 141 17.33 -13.52 33.95
N THR A 142 16.77 -13.97 32.81
CA THR A 142 17.08 -13.42 31.49
C THR A 142 16.80 -11.91 31.41
N GLU A 143 15.68 -11.46 31.97
CA GLU A 143 15.35 -10.03 32.03
C GLU A 143 16.32 -9.22 32.88
N GLN A 144 16.77 -9.76 34.02
CA GLN A 144 17.76 -9.11 34.89
C GLN A 144 19.14 -9.03 34.23
N VAL A 145 19.54 -10.08 33.51
CA VAL A 145 20.78 -10.09 32.72
C VAL A 145 20.71 -9.04 31.61
N LEU A 146 19.57 -8.95 30.91
CA LEU A 146 19.35 -7.94 29.89
C LEU A 146 19.40 -6.53 30.47
N ASP A 147 18.73 -6.26 31.60
CA ASP A 147 18.77 -4.93 32.25
C ASP A 147 20.18 -4.52 32.62
N ARG A 148 20.92 -5.45 33.25
CA ARG A 148 22.32 -5.21 33.61
C ARG A 148 23.15 -4.90 32.37
N LEU A 149 22.97 -5.68 31.30
CA LEU A 149 23.73 -5.51 30.07
C LEU A 149 23.43 -4.18 29.38
N LEU A 150 22.16 -3.78 29.29
CA LEU A 150 21.75 -2.49 28.70
C LEU A 150 22.35 -1.31 29.48
N ILE A 151 22.35 -1.38 30.82
CA ILE A 151 22.93 -0.34 31.70
C ILE A 151 24.46 -0.32 31.59
N GLU A 152 25.12 -1.46 31.74
CA GLU A 152 26.59 -1.56 31.74
C GLU A 152 27.22 -1.22 30.38
N SER A 153 26.52 -1.51 29.28
CA SER A 153 26.97 -1.15 27.93
C SER A 153 26.55 0.25 27.49
N ASN A 154 25.72 0.93 28.29
CA ASN A 154 25.05 2.18 27.91
C ASN A 154 24.42 2.06 26.51
N PHE A 155 23.65 0.99 26.31
CA PHE A 155 23.15 0.62 24.99
C PHE A 155 22.13 1.64 24.47
N ILE A 156 22.39 2.15 23.27
CA ILE A 156 21.52 3.10 22.57
C ILE A 156 21.43 2.64 21.11
N PRO A 157 20.23 2.45 20.55
CA PRO A 157 20.08 2.13 19.13
C PRO A 157 20.50 3.34 18.27
N ILE A 158 21.48 3.16 17.37
CA ILE A 158 21.96 4.18 16.45
C ILE A 158 21.69 3.75 14.99
N PRO A 159 20.99 4.57 14.19
CA PRO A 159 20.73 4.26 12.78
C PRO A 159 22.00 4.12 11.94
N ASN A 160 21.90 3.40 10.83
CA ASN A 160 22.97 3.20 9.84
C ASN A 160 24.26 2.55 10.40
N LEU A 161 24.18 1.99 11.60
CA LEU A 161 25.30 1.36 12.25
C LEU A 161 25.12 -0.16 12.19
N SER A 162 25.97 -0.86 11.43
CA SER A 162 26.04 -2.32 11.51
C SER A 162 26.40 -2.73 12.93
N TYR A 163 25.47 -3.41 13.61
CA TYR A 163 25.65 -3.88 14.98
C TYR A 163 26.40 -5.20 15.09
N ASP A 164 26.39 -6.00 14.02
CA ASP A 164 27.17 -7.24 13.98
C ASP A 164 28.63 -6.90 13.66
N ILE A 165 29.53 -7.29 14.57
CA ILE A 165 30.98 -7.13 14.44
C ILE A 165 31.57 -8.26 13.58
N THR A 166 30.86 -9.39 13.47
CA THR A 166 31.35 -10.66 12.91
C THR A 166 30.75 -11.00 11.54
N THR A 167 29.49 -10.64 11.27
CA THR A 167 28.83 -10.95 10.00
C THR A 167 28.63 -9.72 9.11
N TYR A 168 28.68 -9.94 7.80
CA TYR A 168 28.43 -8.91 6.78
C TYR A 168 26.95 -8.53 6.65
N TRP A 169 26.05 -9.14 7.44
CA TRP A 169 24.62 -8.87 7.36
C TRP A 169 24.29 -7.65 8.20
N HIS A 170 23.83 -6.59 7.55
CA HIS A 170 23.34 -5.40 8.22
C HIS A 170 22.07 -5.79 9.00
N THR A 171 22.19 -5.96 10.31
CA THR A 171 21.01 -5.99 11.16
C THR A 171 20.39 -4.59 11.12
N PRO A 172 19.14 -4.44 10.66
CA PRO A 172 18.48 -3.14 10.63
C PRO A 172 18.36 -2.61 12.06
N PHE A 173 18.55 -1.30 12.22
CA PHE A 173 18.55 -0.68 13.55
C PHE A 173 17.14 -0.60 14.16
N GLU A 174 16.13 -0.76 13.30
CA GLU A 174 14.73 -0.91 13.63
C GLU A 174 14.51 -2.08 14.58
N LYS A 175 15.29 -3.16 14.44
CA LYS A 175 15.21 -4.32 15.32
C LYS A 175 15.56 -4.03 16.79
N PRO A 176 16.76 -3.50 17.14
CA PRO A 176 17.04 -3.12 18.52
C PRO A 176 16.03 -2.12 19.07
N LEU A 177 15.61 -1.15 18.25
CA LEU A 177 14.66 -0.14 18.67
C LEU A 177 13.28 -0.75 18.96
N PHE A 178 12.81 -1.67 18.11
CA PHE A 178 11.58 -2.44 18.31
C PHE A 178 11.65 -3.22 19.62
N LEU A 179 12.69 -4.04 19.79
CA LEU A 179 12.87 -4.86 20.99
C LEU A 179 12.90 -4.03 22.27
N MET A 180 13.62 -2.91 22.28
CA MET A 180 13.63 -1.99 23.42
C MET A 180 12.27 -1.32 23.64
N SER A 181 11.59 -0.88 22.58
CA SER A 181 10.29 -0.20 22.70
C SER A 181 9.20 -1.09 23.30
N VAL A 182 9.31 -2.40 23.08
CA VAL A 182 8.34 -3.39 23.57
C VAL A 182 8.69 -3.89 24.97
N TYR A 183 9.95 -4.27 25.19
CA TYR A 183 10.34 -5.02 26.39
C TYR A 183 11.05 -4.18 27.46
N LYS A 184 11.70 -3.08 27.06
CA LYS A 184 12.49 -2.22 27.95
C LYS A 184 12.17 -0.75 27.70
N SER A 185 10.87 -0.46 27.57
CA SER A 185 10.34 0.86 27.24
C SER A 185 10.74 1.90 28.28
N ASN A 186 10.85 1.55 29.56
CA ASN A 186 11.33 2.42 30.62
C ASN A 186 12.74 2.97 30.34
N VAL A 187 13.69 2.11 29.98
CA VAL A 187 15.07 2.51 29.63
C VAL A 187 15.05 3.43 28.42
N LEU A 188 14.25 3.07 27.42
CA LEU A 188 14.14 3.82 26.18
C LEU A 188 13.48 5.20 26.36
N VAL A 189 12.45 5.31 27.19
CA VAL A 189 11.78 6.58 27.56
C VAL A 189 12.75 7.52 28.27
N ASP A 190 13.61 7.00 29.15
CA ASP A 190 14.62 7.83 29.80
C ASP A 190 15.66 8.36 28.81
N ILE A 191 15.98 7.59 27.77
CA ILE A 191 16.81 8.04 26.64
C ILE A 191 16.08 9.11 25.82
N PHE A 192 14.78 8.92 25.54
CA PHE A 192 13.95 9.90 24.80
C PHE A 192 13.86 11.24 25.53
N ARG A 193 13.60 11.23 26.84
CA ARG A 193 13.55 12.43 27.68
C ARG A 193 14.85 13.24 27.69
N GLN A 194 15.97 12.58 27.41
CA GLN A 194 17.28 13.22 27.33
C GLN A 194 17.59 13.77 25.92
N GLY A 195 16.66 13.66 24.96
CA GLY A 195 16.74 14.28 23.64
C GLY A 195 17.16 13.33 22.51
N TYR A 196 16.88 12.03 22.62
CA TYR A 196 17.01 11.09 21.51
C TYR A 196 15.87 11.30 20.49
N HIS A 197 16.23 11.63 19.25
CA HIS A 197 15.28 11.88 18.16
C HIS A 197 15.89 11.40 16.84
N LEU A 198 15.03 10.94 15.92
CA LEU A 198 15.39 10.44 14.61
C LEU A 198 14.91 11.44 13.54
N SER A 199 15.54 12.61 13.48
CA SER A 199 15.15 13.67 12.51
C SER A 199 15.55 13.36 11.07
N ASP A 200 16.65 12.61 10.89
CA ASP A 200 17.31 12.43 9.60
C ASP A 200 16.97 11.08 8.93
N ILE A 201 15.92 10.41 9.38
CA ILE A 201 15.48 9.13 8.81
C ILE A 201 14.37 9.35 7.77
N TYR A 202 14.33 8.49 6.76
CA TYR A 202 13.17 8.40 5.88
C TYR A 202 12.07 7.62 6.61
N VAL A 203 11.12 8.36 7.21
CA VAL A 203 10.09 7.83 8.12
C VAL A 203 9.26 6.68 7.51
N PRO A 204 8.82 6.72 6.23
CA PRO A 204 8.06 5.61 5.64
C PRO A 204 8.83 4.28 5.64
N GLU A 205 10.08 4.28 5.17
CA GLU A 205 10.93 3.09 5.14
C GLU A 205 11.22 2.60 6.56
N PHE A 206 11.47 3.51 7.50
CA PHE A 206 11.66 3.16 8.89
C PHE A 206 10.44 2.45 9.48
N ILE A 207 9.22 2.96 9.27
CA ILE A 207 8.00 2.32 9.77
C ILE A 207 7.84 0.93 9.17
N SER A 208 8.03 0.79 7.86
CA SER A 208 7.92 -0.49 7.16
C SER A 208 8.94 -1.51 7.69
N ASN A 209 10.20 -1.11 7.84
CA ASN A 209 11.25 -1.97 8.42
C ASN A 209 10.96 -2.33 9.87
N PHE A 210 10.48 -1.38 10.68
CA PHE A 210 10.10 -1.63 12.07
C PHE A 210 8.97 -2.65 12.19
N ILE A 211 7.99 -2.60 11.28
CA ILE A 211 6.89 -3.56 11.20
C ILE A 211 7.41 -4.92 10.74
N ALA A 212 8.22 -4.96 9.69
CA ALA A 212 8.83 -6.19 9.18
C ALA A 212 9.66 -6.91 10.26
N GLU A 213 10.47 -6.18 11.03
CA GLU A 213 11.25 -6.76 12.13
C GLU A 213 10.36 -7.33 13.25
N GLY A 214 9.26 -6.65 13.58
CA GLY A 214 8.27 -7.20 14.51
C GLY A 214 7.62 -8.50 14.00
N MET A 215 7.32 -8.56 12.70
CA MET A 215 6.75 -9.74 12.05
C MET A 215 7.74 -10.92 11.97
N ASP A 216 9.00 -10.64 11.65
CA ASP A 216 10.09 -11.62 11.62
C ASP A 216 10.35 -12.25 12.99
N LEU A 217 10.05 -11.50 14.05
CA LEU A 217 10.07 -11.96 15.43
C LEU A 217 8.73 -12.59 15.87
N HIS A 218 7.80 -12.83 14.94
CA HIS A 218 6.47 -13.40 15.17
C HIS A 218 5.63 -12.66 16.22
N CYS A 219 5.84 -11.35 16.37
CA CYS A 219 5.07 -10.52 17.29
C CYS A 219 3.65 -10.23 16.75
N SER A 220 2.70 -10.01 17.66
CA SER A 220 1.35 -9.61 17.26
C SER A 220 1.31 -8.15 16.79
N ASN A 221 0.37 -7.82 15.90
CA ASN A 221 0.16 -6.44 15.44
C ASN A 221 -0.09 -5.47 16.60
N ASP A 222 -0.68 -5.91 17.72
CA ASP A 222 -0.90 -5.07 18.91
C ASP A 222 0.42 -4.70 19.60
N LEU A 223 1.37 -5.64 19.64
CA LEU A 223 2.69 -5.42 20.25
C LEU A 223 3.53 -4.47 19.38
N ILE A 224 3.49 -4.67 18.06
CA ILE A 224 4.15 -3.79 17.09
C ILE A 224 3.57 -2.39 17.14
N ALA A 225 2.24 -2.26 17.14
CA ALA A 225 1.56 -0.97 17.28
C ALA A 225 1.93 -0.27 18.59
N ARG A 226 2.05 -0.99 19.71
CA ARG A 226 2.49 -0.40 20.99
C ARG A 226 3.91 0.13 20.94
N GLY A 227 4.84 -0.63 20.36
CA GLY A 227 6.23 -0.20 20.20
C GLY A 227 6.33 1.07 19.35
N LEU A 228 5.61 1.09 18.22
CA LEU A 228 5.58 2.26 17.33
C LEU A 228 4.87 3.47 17.98
N GLN A 229 3.77 3.24 18.70
CA GLN A 229 3.06 4.28 19.44
C GLN A 229 3.98 4.96 20.45
N LEU A 230 4.83 4.21 21.16
CA LEU A 230 5.80 4.77 22.09
C LEU A 230 6.77 5.74 21.38
N LEU A 231 7.21 5.41 20.17
CA LEU A 231 8.09 6.30 19.40
C LEU A 231 7.39 7.59 18.96
N ILE A 232 6.10 7.49 18.63
CA ILE A 232 5.27 8.64 18.22
C ILE A 232 4.97 9.54 19.43
N ASP A 233 4.54 8.95 20.56
CA ASP A 233 4.16 9.68 21.77
C ASP A 233 5.31 10.50 22.38
N HIS A 234 6.56 10.08 22.10
CA HIS A 234 7.77 10.74 22.57
C HIS A 234 8.47 11.60 21.50
N ASP A 235 7.81 11.90 20.38
CA ASP A 235 8.35 12.69 19.26
C ASP A 235 9.72 12.17 18.75
N VAL A 236 9.96 10.86 18.87
CA VAL A 236 11.22 10.24 18.43
C VAL A 236 11.27 10.20 16.91
N ILE A 237 10.12 9.92 16.28
CA ILE A 237 9.93 9.99 14.83
C ILE A 237 9.01 11.17 14.50
N PRO A 238 9.43 12.14 13.66
CA PRO A 238 8.63 13.30 13.32
C PRO A 238 7.56 12.96 12.27
N LEU A 239 6.54 12.19 12.66
CA LEU A 239 5.53 11.69 11.73
C LEU A 239 4.70 12.82 11.08
N GLN A 240 4.70 12.86 9.74
CA GLN A 240 3.89 13.77 8.94
C GLN A 240 2.79 13.03 8.14
N PRO A 241 1.73 13.72 7.71
CA PRO A 241 0.70 13.13 6.83
C PRO A 241 1.25 12.61 5.50
N ALA A 242 2.31 13.26 4.98
CA ALA A 242 2.98 12.84 3.76
C ALA A 242 3.70 11.49 3.95
N ASP A 243 4.26 11.22 5.14
CA ASP A 243 4.95 9.97 5.41
C ASP A 243 3.98 8.78 5.40
N ILE A 244 2.79 8.95 5.98
CA ILE A 244 1.75 7.90 5.94
C ILE A 244 1.22 7.73 4.52
N SER A 245 0.98 8.82 3.79
CA SER A 245 0.58 8.74 2.38
C SER A 245 1.59 7.95 1.56
N GLN A 246 2.89 8.21 1.76
CA GLN A 246 3.99 7.56 1.06
C GLN A 246 4.14 6.09 1.47
N LEU A 247 4.06 5.78 2.77
CA LEU A 247 4.01 4.41 3.28
C LEU A 247 2.88 3.60 2.64
N LEU A 248 1.70 4.21 2.49
CA LEU A 248 0.54 3.59 1.85
C LEU A 248 0.60 3.60 0.31
N ALA A 249 1.54 4.32 -0.30
CA ALA A 249 1.75 4.37 -1.74
C ALA A 249 2.90 3.47 -2.20
N ASP A 250 3.89 3.19 -1.35
CA ASP A 250 5.00 2.28 -1.64
C ASP A 250 4.54 0.82 -1.48
N TYR A 251 4.13 0.22 -2.61
CA TYR A 251 3.57 -1.14 -2.65
C TYR A 251 4.65 -2.24 -2.59
N ASP A 252 4.80 -2.88 -1.43
CA ASP A 252 5.30 -4.26 -1.32
C ASP A 252 4.26 -5.15 -0.62
N GLU A 253 3.69 -6.09 -1.38
CA GLU A 253 2.41 -6.79 -1.11
C GLU A 253 2.27 -7.49 0.27
N PRO A 254 3.30 -8.14 0.87
CA PRO A 254 3.12 -8.82 2.16
C PRO A 254 3.16 -7.87 3.37
N VAL A 255 3.98 -6.81 3.34
CA VAL A 255 4.17 -5.91 4.50
C VAL A 255 2.98 -4.96 4.64
N TYR A 256 2.43 -4.54 3.50
CA TYR A 256 1.34 -3.56 3.45
C TYR A 256 0.10 -3.91 4.28
N ARG A 257 -0.32 -5.19 4.28
CA ARG A 257 -1.50 -5.60 5.05
C ARG A 257 -1.27 -5.41 6.55
N HIS A 258 -0.05 -5.64 7.02
CA HIS A 258 0.33 -5.41 8.40
C HIS A 258 0.42 -3.91 8.68
N ASP A 259 0.92 -3.11 7.74
CA ASP A 259 0.97 -1.65 7.87
C ASP A 259 -0.43 -1.06 8.12
N ILE A 260 -1.44 -1.40 7.31
CA ILE A 260 -2.81 -0.94 7.54
C ILE A 260 -3.33 -1.38 8.93
N GLN A 261 -3.11 -2.64 9.28
CA GLN A 261 -3.59 -3.20 10.53
C GLN A 261 -2.93 -2.53 11.74
N ILE A 262 -1.66 -2.16 11.64
CA ILE A 262 -0.92 -1.46 12.69
C ILE A 262 -1.34 -0.01 12.74
N LEU A 263 -1.44 0.69 11.60
CA LEU A 263 -1.94 2.08 11.54
C LEU A 263 -3.34 2.23 12.16
N LYS A 264 -4.22 1.24 11.98
CA LYS A 264 -5.55 1.19 12.63
C LYS A 264 -5.50 1.18 14.15
N ARG A 265 -4.40 0.72 14.75
CA ARG A 265 -4.20 0.59 16.19
C ARG A 265 -3.46 1.79 16.81
N LEU A 266 -2.88 2.65 15.97
CA LEU A 266 -2.14 3.83 16.44
C LEU A 266 -3.11 4.97 16.79
N SER A 267 -2.81 5.65 17.89
CA SER A 267 -3.34 6.96 18.22
C SER A 267 -2.49 8.02 17.52
N LEU A 268 -2.86 8.33 16.28
CA LEU A 268 -2.09 9.27 15.46
C LEU A 268 -2.22 10.72 15.99
N PRO A 269 -1.15 11.52 15.88
CA PRO A 269 -1.19 12.94 16.20
C PRO A 269 -2.35 13.69 15.52
N PRO A 270 -2.91 14.74 16.14
CA PRO A 270 -4.13 15.41 15.65
C PRO A 270 -3.98 16.11 14.29
N HIS A 271 -2.75 16.44 13.88
CA HIS A 271 -2.46 16.99 12.54
C HIS A 271 -2.51 15.91 11.45
N ILE A 272 -2.49 14.63 11.82
CA ILE A 272 -2.58 13.50 10.91
C ILE A 272 -4.02 13.00 10.89
N ARG A 273 -4.71 13.33 9.80
CA ARG A 273 -6.11 12.94 9.59
C ARG A 273 -6.18 11.81 8.58
N MET A 274 -6.31 10.58 9.06
CA MET A 274 -6.47 9.40 8.20
C MET A 274 -7.55 9.56 7.12
N PRO A 275 -8.74 10.14 7.38
CA PRO A 275 -9.72 10.36 6.33
C PRO A 275 -9.22 11.23 5.18
N GLU A 276 -8.39 12.25 5.45
CA GLU A 276 -7.83 13.14 4.43
C GLU A 276 -6.72 12.44 3.63
N ILE A 277 -5.89 11.64 4.31
CA ILE A 277 -4.85 10.83 3.66
C ILE A 277 -5.49 9.79 2.72
N VAL A 278 -6.46 9.02 3.22
CA VAL A 278 -7.19 8.03 2.42
C VAL A 278 -7.92 8.71 1.27
N ARG A 279 -8.55 9.87 1.50
CA ARG A 279 -9.17 10.67 0.45
C ARG A 279 -8.20 10.99 -0.69
N ASN A 280 -7.01 11.50 -0.35
CA ASN A 280 -5.99 11.89 -1.33
C ASN A 280 -5.43 10.68 -2.06
N LEU A 281 -5.19 9.57 -1.35
CA LEU A 281 -4.74 8.31 -1.92
C LEU A 281 -5.76 7.78 -2.94
N MET A 282 -7.04 7.65 -2.54
CA MET A 282 -8.11 7.17 -3.42
C MET A 282 -8.31 8.09 -4.62
N THR A 283 -8.22 9.40 -4.44
CA THR A 283 -8.29 10.37 -5.56
C THR A 283 -7.14 10.13 -6.53
N THR A 284 -5.90 10.08 -6.04
CA THR A 284 -4.70 9.92 -6.86
C THR A 284 -4.72 8.60 -7.63
N SER A 285 -5.08 7.49 -6.97
CA SER A 285 -5.16 6.18 -7.62
C SER A 285 -6.25 6.07 -8.68
N ILE A 286 -7.34 6.86 -8.58
CA ILE A 286 -8.39 6.92 -9.60
C ILE A 286 -7.99 7.84 -10.75
N GLU A 287 -7.37 8.99 -10.46
CA GLU A 287 -6.99 9.98 -11.48
C GLU A 287 -5.77 9.56 -12.30
N GLN A 288 -4.84 8.85 -11.65
CA GLN A 288 -3.60 8.37 -12.23
C GLN A 288 -3.56 6.84 -12.08
N PRO A 289 -4.41 6.10 -12.80
CA PRO A 289 -4.42 4.65 -12.71
C PRO A 289 -3.07 4.14 -13.21
N ASP A 290 -2.26 3.60 -12.30
CA ASP A 290 -1.07 2.86 -12.69
C ASP A 290 -1.54 1.54 -13.32
N PRO A 291 -1.17 1.24 -14.58
CA PRO A 291 -1.60 0.01 -15.27
C PRO A 291 -1.17 -1.27 -14.54
N TYR A 292 -0.20 -1.18 -13.63
CA TYR A 292 0.26 -2.29 -12.79
C TYR A 292 -0.41 -2.32 -11.40
N VAL A 293 -1.02 -1.22 -10.96
CA VAL A 293 -1.67 -1.11 -9.66
C VAL A 293 -3.19 -1.06 -9.85
N ASN A 294 -3.82 -2.24 -9.71
CA ASN A 294 -5.27 -2.31 -9.63
C ASN A 294 -5.73 -1.84 -8.25
N LEU A 295 -6.66 -0.88 -8.15
CA LEU A 295 -7.23 -0.46 -6.87
C LEU A 295 -7.97 -1.59 -6.12
N TYR A 296 -8.30 -2.68 -6.81
CA TYR A 296 -8.80 -3.91 -6.19
C TYR A 296 -7.73 -4.68 -5.42
N TYR A 297 -6.46 -4.26 -5.46
CA TYR A 297 -5.50 -4.76 -4.48
C TYR A 297 -6.07 -4.47 -3.09
N PHE A 298 -6.30 -5.58 -2.35
CA PHE A 298 -6.92 -5.69 -1.03
C PHE A 298 -6.64 -4.49 -0.09
N PRO A 299 -5.40 -3.96 -0.02
CA PRO A 299 -5.08 -2.65 0.54
C PRO A 299 -6.10 -1.51 0.46
N HIS A 300 -6.45 -1.06 -0.75
CA HIS A 300 -7.20 0.19 -0.92
C HIS A 300 -8.67 0.00 -0.55
N CYS A 301 -9.21 -1.17 -0.86
CA CYS A 301 -10.52 -1.61 -0.41
C CYS A 301 -10.59 -1.62 1.13
N GLU A 302 -9.56 -2.15 1.79
CA GLU A 302 -9.50 -2.22 3.26
C GLU A 302 -9.36 -0.84 3.91
N LEU A 303 -8.55 0.04 3.33
CA LEU A 303 -8.41 1.44 3.76
C LEU A 303 -9.74 2.19 3.62
N TYR A 304 -10.39 2.09 2.45
CA TYR A 304 -11.67 2.74 2.20
C TYR A 304 -12.78 2.20 3.11
N ALA A 305 -12.84 0.88 3.33
CA ALA A 305 -13.81 0.28 4.23
C ALA A 305 -13.69 0.82 5.66
N GLN A 306 -12.47 1.15 6.09
CA GLN A 306 -12.20 1.73 7.40
C GLN A 306 -12.49 3.24 7.45
N TRP A 307 -12.13 3.98 6.40
CA TRP A 307 -12.30 5.43 6.30
C TRP A 307 -12.99 5.79 4.98
N PRO A 308 -14.32 5.59 4.89
CA PRO A 308 -15.05 5.80 3.65
C PRO A 308 -15.04 7.28 3.27
N CYS A 309 -14.73 7.54 2.01
CA CYS A 309 -14.67 8.89 1.42
C CYS A 309 -15.37 8.93 0.06
N PRO A 310 -16.70 8.66 -0.01
CA PRO A 310 -17.43 8.53 -1.26
C PRO A 310 -17.33 9.78 -2.14
N ASP A 311 -17.41 10.97 -1.54
CA ASP A 311 -17.33 12.26 -2.24
C ASP A 311 -16.05 12.40 -3.07
N ALA A 312 -14.92 11.85 -2.60
CA ALA A 312 -13.67 11.94 -3.32
C ALA A 312 -13.59 10.97 -4.50
N ILE A 313 -14.17 9.77 -4.35
CA ILE A 313 -14.31 8.84 -5.47
C ILE A 313 -15.26 9.42 -6.52
N ILE A 314 -16.38 9.99 -6.10
CA ILE A 314 -17.33 10.67 -6.99
C ILE A 314 -16.61 11.79 -7.75
N ALA A 315 -15.94 12.70 -7.03
CA ALA A 315 -15.23 13.82 -7.63
C ALA A 315 -14.09 13.38 -8.57
N ALA A 316 -13.31 12.36 -8.19
CA ALA A 316 -12.23 11.82 -9.02
C ALA A 316 -12.76 11.14 -10.29
N VAL A 317 -13.85 10.37 -10.16
CA VAL A 317 -14.50 9.71 -11.30
C VAL A 317 -15.12 10.74 -12.25
N GLU A 318 -15.83 11.73 -11.71
CA GLU A 318 -16.42 12.82 -12.49
C GLU A 318 -15.36 13.68 -13.20
N ARG A 319 -14.21 13.92 -12.57
CA ARG A 319 -13.14 14.72 -13.17
C ARG A 319 -12.40 13.97 -14.28
N THR A 320 -12.16 12.67 -14.10
CA THR A 320 -11.25 11.89 -14.97
C THR A 320 -11.98 11.15 -16.08
N TYR A 321 -13.17 10.62 -15.77
CA TYR A 321 -13.86 9.66 -16.63
C TYR A 321 -15.16 10.20 -17.20
N ARG A 322 -15.63 11.39 -16.82
CA ARG A 322 -16.88 11.93 -17.37
C ARG A 322 -16.78 12.15 -18.88
N VAL A 323 -17.69 11.50 -19.61
CA VAL A 323 -17.82 11.67 -21.05
C VAL A 323 -18.56 12.98 -21.32
N PRO A 324 -17.95 13.96 -22.02
CA PRO A 324 -18.64 15.21 -22.35
C PRO A 324 -19.94 14.93 -23.10
N LEU A 325 -21.03 15.62 -22.75
CA LEU A 325 -22.31 15.51 -23.47
C LEU A 325 -22.20 16.00 -24.92
N SER A 326 -21.30 16.96 -25.16
CA SER A 326 -21.01 17.50 -26.50
C SER A 326 -20.19 16.55 -27.39
N ALA A 327 -19.66 15.47 -26.82
CA ALA A 327 -18.99 14.43 -27.59
C ALA A 327 -20.08 13.68 -28.37
N GLY A 328 -20.26 14.08 -29.64
CA GLY A 328 -21.37 13.61 -30.50
C GLY A 328 -21.45 12.09 -30.66
N ASP A 329 -22.38 11.63 -31.49
CA ASP A 329 -22.77 10.22 -31.59
C ASP A 329 -21.65 9.22 -31.97
N ASP A 330 -20.47 9.68 -32.42
CA ASP A 330 -19.37 8.83 -32.87
C ASP A 330 -18.41 8.48 -31.71
N PRO A 331 -18.51 7.28 -31.11
CA PRO A 331 -17.69 6.88 -29.97
C PRO A 331 -16.21 6.79 -30.33
N THR A 332 -15.85 6.66 -31.62
CA THR A 332 -14.45 6.50 -32.06
C THR A 332 -13.61 7.76 -31.90
N ARG A 333 -14.25 8.93 -31.80
CA ARG A 333 -13.57 10.24 -31.66
C ARG A 333 -13.39 10.68 -30.21
N ILE A 334 -14.12 10.06 -29.31
CA ILE A 334 -14.05 10.37 -27.89
C ILE A 334 -12.78 9.68 -27.38
N ALA A 335 -11.91 10.39 -26.66
CA ALA A 335 -10.81 9.76 -25.94
C ALA A 335 -11.17 9.81 -24.47
N VAL A 336 -11.33 8.64 -23.84
CA VAL A 336 -11.53 8.57 -22.39
C VAL A 336 -10.52 7.59 -21.84
N PRO A 337 -9.78 7.94 -20.77
CA PRO A 337 -8.94 6.99 -20.06
C PRO A 337 -9.75 5.75 -19.67
N GLU A 338 -9.15 4.57 -19.81
CA GLU A 338 -9.75 3.33 -19.33
C GLU A 338 -9.41 3.14 -17.86
N LEU A 339 -10.42 2.94 -17.02
CA LEU A 339 -10.23 2.51 -15.63
C LEU A 339 -9.95 1.00 -15.61
N PRO A 340 -9.00 0.50 -14.78
CA PRO A 340 -8.76 -0.92 -14.67
C PRO A 340 -10.04 -1.70 -14.27
N PRO A 341 -10.35 -2.86 -14.89
CA PRO A 341 -11.62 -3.56 -14.70
C PRO A 341 -11.95 -3.89 -13.24
N LEU A 342 -10.92 -4.29 -12.50
CA LEU A 342 -10.99 -4.62 -11.09
C LEU A 342 -11.37 -3.41 -10.22
N THR A 343 -10.80 -2.23 -10.52
CA THR A 343 -11.19 -0.98 -9.86
C THR A 343 -12.64 -0.62 -10.16
N ALA A 344 -13.06 -0.78 -11.42
CA ALA A 344 -14.43 -0.48 -11.83
C ALA A 344 -15.45 -1.42 -11.18
N GLN A 345 -15.10 -2.69 -10.97
CA GLN A 345 -15.91 -3.65 -10.21
C GLN A 345 -16.03 -3.21 -8.75
N TRP A 346 -14.92 -2.86 -8.11
CA TRP A 346 -14.95 -2.41 -6.72
C TRP A 346 -15.80 -1.16 -6.52
N ILE A 347 -15.69 -0.16 -7.42
CA ILE A 347 -16.53 1.05 -7.36
C ILE A 347 -18.00 0.67 -7.55
N LEU A 348 -18.32 -0.23 -8.48
CA LEU A 348 -19.68 -0.73 -8.67
C LEU A 348 -20.23 -1.36 -7.37
N GLU A 349 -19.48 -2.25 -6.75
CA GLU A 349 -19.87 -2.96 -5.52
C GLU A 349 -19.99 -2.03 -4.30
N THR A 350 -19.12 -1.02 -4.23
CA THR A 350 -19.02 -0.14 -3.05
C THR A 350 -19.97 1.05 -3.13
N MET A 351 -20.23 1.58 -4.33
CA MET A 351 -21.05 2.78 -4.52
C MET A 351 -22.52 2.46 -4.81
N THR A 352 -22.83 1.27 -5.32
CA THR A 352 -24.21 0.89 -5.58
C THR A 352 -24.86 0.39 -4.30
N PRO A 353 -26.05 0.87 -3.89
CA PRO A 353 -26.95 1.80 -4.58
C PRO A 353 -26.83 3.28 -4.14
N ALA A 354 -26.01 3.60 -3.14
CA ALA A 354 -25.99 4.91 -2.49
C ALA A 354 -25.58 6.08 -3.42
N HIS A 355 -24.65 5.83 -4.36
CA HIS A 355 -24.06 6.85 -5.23
C HIS A 355 -24.05 6.39 -6.69
N PRO A 356 -25.16 6.56 -7.43
CA PRO A 356 -25.27 6.07 -8.81
C PRO A 356 -24.47 6.88 -9.84
N SER A 357 -24.07 8.12 -9.52
CA SER A 357 -23.31 8.99 -10.45
C SER A 357 -22.00 8.35 -10.96
N PRO A 358 -21.03 7.99 -10.08
CA PRO A 358 -19.77 7.41 -10.52
C PRO A 358 -19.98 6.09 -11.26
N VAL A 359 -20.93 5.27 -10.81
CA VAL A 359 -21.28 4.01 -11.46
C VAL A 359 -21.78 4.24 -12.89
N ARG A 360 -22.66 5.22 -13.11
CA ARG A 360 -23.14 5.56 -14.46
C ARG A 360 -21.98 6.04 -15.34
N ILE A 361 -21.12 6.92 -14.84
CA ILE A 361 -19.97 7.43 -15.59
C ILE A 361 -19.03 6.29 -16.01
N LEU A 362 -18.76 5.33 -15.13
CA LEU A 362 -17.94 4.17 -15.46
C LEU A 362 -18.65 3.24 -16.45
N PHE A 363 -19.98 3.11 -16.37
CA PHE A 363 -20.75 2.36 -17.35
C PHE A 363 -20.70 3.00 -18.74
N ASP A 364 -20.85 4.32 -18.85
CA ASP A 364 -20.71 5.06 -20.11
C ASP A 364 -19.36 4.74 -20.76
N ASN A 365 -18.27 4.75 -19.98
CA ASN A 365 -16.93 4.42 -20.46
C ASN A 365 -16.78 2.98 -20.88
N LEU A 366 -17.36 2.05 -20.13
CA LEU A 366 -17.34 0.64 -20.47
C LEU A 366 -18.06 0.40 -21.81
N VAL A 367 -19.23 1.02 -22.01
CA VAL A 367 -19.98 0.96 -23.28
C VAL A 367 -19.16 1.56 -24.42
N LEU A 368 -18.52 2.71 -24.21
CA LEU A 368 -17.64 3.33 -25.21
C LEU A 368 -16.46 2.43 -25.59
N ALA A 369 -15.79 1.84 -24.59
CA ALA A 369 -14.66 0.93 -24.80
C ALA A 369 -15.09 -0.32 -25.59
N VAL A 370 -16.27 -0.87 -25.28
CA VAL A 370 -16.87 -1.99 -26.01
C VAL A 370 -17.25 -1.58 -27.43
N ALA A 371 -17.84 -0.41 -27.63
CA ALA A 371 -18.25 0.10 -28.94
C ALA A 371 -17.05 0.34 -29.87
N ARG A 372 -15.94 0.86 -29.35
CA ARG A 372 -14.71 1.08 -30.12
C ARG A 372 -14.03 -0.21 -30.54
N ASN A 373 -14.23 -1.30 -29.81
CA ASN A 373 -13.41 -2.48 -29.97
C ASN A 373 -13.80 -3.31 -31.20
N SER A 374 -13.06 -3.13 -32.28
CA SER A 374 -13.29 -3.84 -33.53
C SER A 374 -12.66 -5.24 -33.59
N SER A 375 -11.72 -5.56 -32.71
CA SER A 375 -10.83 -6.72 -32.90
C SER A 375 -11.33 -8.03 -32.29
N GLY A 376 -12.38 -8.02 -31.46
CA GLY A 376 -12.91 -9.23 -30.81
C GLY A 376 -12.01 -9.84 -29.72
N TYR A 377 -10.70 -9.61 -29.78
CA TYR A 377 -9.68 -10.17 -28.88
C TYR A 377 -9.46 -9.40 -27.58
N PHE A 378 -9.99 -8.17 -27.45
CA PHE A 378 -9.64 -7.28 -26.34
C PHE A 378 -10.45 -7.53 -25.05
N LEU A 379 -11.47 -8.39 -25.08
CA LEU A 379 -12.26 -8.65 -23.88
C LEU A 379 -11.48 -9.43 -22.80
N ASP A 380 -10.41 -10.15 -23.17
CA ASP A 380 -9.71 -11.09 -22.26
C ASP A 380 -8.26 -10.72 -21.90
N VAL A 381 -7.73 -9.57 -22.37
CA VAL A 381 -6.27 -9.31 -22.28
C VAL A 381 -5.81 -8.78 -20.91
N PHE A 382 -6.71 -8.26 -20.07
CA PHE A 382 -6.34 -7.61 -18.80
C PHE A 382 -7.07 -8.21 -17.60
N GLY A 383 -6.74 -9.46 -17.27
CA GLY A 383 -7.12 -10.12 -16.02
C GLY A 383 -8.64 -10.30 -15.78
N PRO A 384 -9.02 -11.09 -14.77
CA PRO A 384 -10.41 -11.13 -14.29
C PRO A 384 -10.73 -9.90 -13.42
N PRO A 385 -11.95 -9.33 -13.49
CA PRO A 385 -13.01 -9.70 -14.42
C PRO A 385 -12.71 -9.20 -15.83
N SER A 386 -13.09 -9.98 -16.83
CA SER A 386 -13.06 -9.51 -18.22
C SER A 386 -13.99 -8.30 -18.39
N LYS A 387 -13.74 -7.44 -19.39
CA LYS A 387 -14.65 -6.30 -19.68
C LYS A 387 -16.10 -6.78 -19.92
N ARG A 388 -16.27 -8.00 -20.44
CA ARG A 388 -17.58 -8.65 -20.61
C ARG A 388 -18.21 -9.00 -19.26
N GLN A 389 -17.46 -9.62 -18.35
CA GLN A 389 -17.95 -9.90 -17.00
C GLN A 389 -18.31 -8.62 -16.27
N LEU A 390 -17.48 -7.58 -16.39
CA LEU A 390 -17.79 -6.27 -15.83
C LEU A 390 -19.08 -5.71 -16.43
N PHE A 391 -19.25 -5.80 -17.75
CA PHE A 391 -20.49 -5.36 -18.42
C PHE A 391 -21.72 -6.10 -17.88
N ASP A 392 -21.62 -7.43 -17.72
CA ASP A 392 -22.68 -8.23 -17.09
C ASP A 392 -22.96 -7.80 -15.66
N LEU A 393 -21.94 -7.51 -14.85
CA LEU A 393 -22.09 -7.01 -13.47
C LEU A 393 -22.81 -5.65 -13.41
N TYR A 394 -22.42 -4.70 -14.26
CA TYR A 394 -23.06 -3.38 -14.33
C TYR A 394 -24.52 -3.50 -14.74
N LEU A 395 -24.79 -4.38 -15.69
CA LEU A 395 -26.15 -4.73 -16.01
C LEU A 395 -26.79 -5.30 -14.75
N ASP A 396 -26.35 -6.41 -14.18
CA ASP A 396 -27.03 -7.07 -13.05
C ASP A 396 -27.26 -6.16 -11.83
N ALA A 397 -26.40 -5.16 -11.61
CA ALA A 397 -26.57 -4.06 -10.65
C ALA A 397 -27.68 -3.04 -10.99
N ARG A 398 -28.46 -3.29 -12.05
CA ARG A 398 -29.57 -2.47 -12.57
C ARG A 398 -29.17 -1.04 -12.94
N VAL A 399 -27.95 -0.84 -13.42
CA VAL A 399 -27.54 0.45 -13.97
C VAL A 399 -28.41 0.79 -15.18
N PRO A 400 -29.05 1.98 -15.23
CA PRO A 400 -29.95 2.34 -16.33
C PRO A 400 -29.23 2.37 -17.68
N ILE A 401 -29.86 1.77 -18.69
CA ILE A 401 -29.39 1.85 -20.07
C ILE A 401 -30.10 3.04 -20.73
N THR A 402 -29.33 4.01 -21.23
CA THR A 402 -29.84 5.22 -21.89
C THR A 402 -29.88 5.02 -23.41
N LYS A 403 -30.63 5.89 -24.12
CA LYS A 403 -30.61 5.94 -25.59
C LYS A 403 -29.19 6.13 -26.15
N ARG A 404 -28.33 6.87 -25.44
CA ARG A 404 -26.91 7.10 -25.76
C ARG A 404 -26.12 5.80 -25.91
N HIS A 405 -26.26 4.91 -24.93
CA HIS A 405 -25.56 3.63 -24.92
C HIS A 405 -25.90 2.81 -26.17
N VAL A 406 -27.18 2.80 -26.54
CA VAL A 406 -27.65 2.06 -27.71
C VAL A 406 -27.12 2.69 -29.01
N ARG A 407 -27.06 4.03 -29.10
CA ARG A 407 -26.44 4.71 -30.24
C ARG A 407 -24.95 4.39 -30.37
N TRP A 408 -24.18 4.42 -29.30
CA TRP A 408 -22.75 4.06 -29.34
C TRP A 408 -22.52 2.61 -29.77
N MET A 409 -23.38 1.70 -29.32
CA MET A 409 -23.26 0.27 -29.64
C MET A 409 -23.47 -0.06 -31.12
N ARG A 410 -24.00 0.89 -31.92
CA ARG A 410 -24.05 0.78 -33.40
C ARG A 410 -22.67 0.63 -34.03
N TYR A 411 -21.64 1.14 -33.37
CA TYR A 411 -20.25 1.08 -33.84
C TYR A 411 -19.54 -0.21 -33.41
N CYS A 412 -20.14 -0.98 -32.50
CA CYS A 412 -19.58 -2.24 -32.03
C CYS A 412 -19.57 -3.28 -33.17
N ARG A 413 -18.41 -3.90 -33.39
CA ARG A 413 -18.26 -4.99 -34.40
C ARG A 413 -18.42 -6.38 -33.80
N ASN A 414 -18.53 -6.49 -32.47
CA ASN A 414 -18.66 -7.76 -31.77
C ASN A 414 -20.15 -8.14 -31.59
N ASP A 415 -20.61 -9.07 -32.44
CA ASP A 415 -21.97 -9.59 -32.46
C ASP A 415 -22.46 -10.08 -31.09
N ALA A 416 -21.63 -10.86 -30.38
CA ALA A 416 -21.99 -11.41 -29.08
C ALA A 416 -22.25 -10.33 -28.02
N THR A 417 -21.53 -9.20 -28.08
CA THR A 417 -21.71 -8.13 -27.10
C THR A 417 -22.93 -7.28 -27.40
N VAL A 418 -23.23 -7.03 -28.68
CA VAL A 418 -24.48 -6.39 -29.10
C VAL A 418 -25.69 -7.23 -28.69
N ARG A 419 -25.65 -8.55 -28.96
CA ARG A 419 -26.69 -9.50 -28.55
C ARG A 419 -26.93 -9.46 -27.05
N LEU A 420 -25.85 -9.47 -26.26
CA LEU A 420 -25.92 -9.44 -24.80
C LEU A 420 -26.65 -8.18 -24.29
N LEU A 421 -26.26 -7.00 -24.77
CA LEU A 421 -26.91 -5.74 -24.40
C LEU A 421 -28.39 -5.75 -24.76
N LEU A 422 -28.73 -6.04 -26.01
CA LEU A 422 -30.12 -6.00 -26.49
C LEU A 422 -30.99 -7.07 -25.79
N THR A 423 -30.44 -8.24 -25.48
CA THR A 423 -31.12 -9.27 -24.68
C THR A 423 -31.41 -8.76 -23.26
N LYS A 424 -30.45 -8.08 -22.62
CA LYS A 424 -30.62 -7.52 -21.28
C LYS A 424 -31.59 -6.35 -21.25
N ILE A 425 -31.64 -5.51 -22.29
CA ILE A 425 -32.68 -4.49 -22.48
C ILE A 425 -34.07 -5.15 -22.52
N ARG A 426 -34.23 -6.17 -23.37
CA ARG A 426 -35.48 -6.93 -23.48
C ARG A 426 -35.90 -7.55 -22.15
N GLN A 427 -34.99 -8.20 -21.43
CA GLN A 427 -35.27 -8.83 -20.14
C GLN A 427 -35.71 -7.84 -19.05
N ARG A 428 -35.30 -6.57 -19.14
CA ARG A 428 -35.59 -5.55 -18.11
C ARG A 428 -36.82 -4.71 -18.39
N GLY A 429 -37.23 -4.64 -19.64
CA GLY A 429 -38.39 -3.85 -20.05
C GLY A 429 -38.20 -2.33 -19.99
N ALA A 430 -37.01 -1.82 -19.65
CA ALA A 430 -36.80 -0.40 -19.39
C ALA A 430 -35.54 0.15 -20.09
N ILE A 431 -35.74 1.22 -20.86
CA ILE A 431 -34.70 2.10 -21.40
C ILE A 431 -34.98 3.47 -20.81
N ALA A 432 -33.98 4.12 -20.21
CA ALA A 432 -34.15 5.45 -19.65
C ALA A 432 -34.36 6.45 -20.80
N GLU A 433 -35.47 7.22 -20.74
CA GLU A 433 -36.01 7.88 -21.92
C GLU A 433 -35.19 9.09 -22.40
N ASP A 434 -34.50 9.90 -21.59
CA ASP A 434 -33.71 11.02 -22.13
C ASP A 434 -32.46 11.42 -21.29
N GLU A 435 -31.44 11.96 -21.99
CA GLU A 435 -30.11 12.34 -21.47
C GLU A 435 -30.07 13.68 -20.71
N ASP A 436 -31.09 14.54 -20.85
CA ASP A 436 -30.94 15.97 -20.52
C ASP A 436 -31.51 16.38 -19.14
N VAL A 437 -32.10 15.45 -18.40
CA VAL A 437 -32.60 15.70 -17.03
C VAL A 437 -31.73 14.95 -16.03
N TYR A 438 -30.41 15.12 -16.13
CA TYR A 438 -29.60 15.00 -14.93
C TYR A 438 -29.78 16.31 -14.18
N PRO A 439 -30.29 16.30 -12.94
CA PRO A 439 -30.29 17.50 -12.10
C PRO A 439 -28.83 17.81 -11.70
N ASP A 440 -28.05 18.29 -12.66
CA ASP A 440 -26.66 18.74 -12.51
C ASP A 440 -26.56 20.05 -11.69
N SER A 441 -27.65 20.51 -11.07
CA SER A 441 -27.79 21.85 -10.49
C SER A 441 -28.35 21.91 -9.06
N VAL A 442 -28.36 20.82 -8.29
CA VAL A 442 -28.50 20.92 -6.81
C VAL A 442 -27.12 20.84 -6.13
N VAL A 443 -26.10 21.41 -6.75
CA VAL A 443 -24.87 21.81 -6.06
C VAL A 443 -24.96 23.33 -5.92
N GLY A 444 -25.24 23.76 -4.69
CA GLY A 444 -25.52 25.14 -4.34
C GLY A 444 -24.40 26.09 -4.76
N GLY A 445 -24.75 27.02 -5.64
CA GLY A 445 -24.14 28.33 -5.61
C GLY A 445 -24.87 29.14 -4.53
N ASP A 446 -24.33 29.17 -3.31
CA ASP A 446 -24.43 30.37 -2.48
C ASP A 446 -23.28 30.42 -1.47
N ASP A 447 -22.57 31.54 -1.51
CA ASP A 447 -21.47 31.88 -0.63
C ASP A 447 -22.02 32.17 0.77
N GLY A 448 -21.79 31.26 1.72
CA GLY A 448 -22.02 31.52 3.14
C GLY A 448 -21.41 30.43 4.02
N PRO A 449 -20.71 30.77 5.12
CA PRO A 449 -20.23 29.77 6.08
C PRO A 449 -21.40 29.29 6.94
N GLY A 450 -22.29 28.49 6.34
CA GLY A 450 -23.42 27.85 6.98
C GLY A 450 -23.11 26.38 7.23
N THR A 451 -22.98 26.02 8.50
CA THR A 451 -22.72 24.67 9.00
C THR A 451 -23.87 23.73 8.58
N LEU A 452 -23.69 22.92 7.53
CA LEU A 452 -24.60 21.82 7.18
C LEU A 452 -24.36 20.64 8.14
N LEU A 453 -25.04 20.72 9.29
CA LEU A 453 -25.23 19.62 10.22
C LEU A 453 -26.20 18.60 9.60
N VAL A 454 -25.67 17.58 8.94
CA VAL A 454 -26.38 16.32 8.73
C VAL A 454 -26.56 15.68 10.11
N LYS A 455 -27.78 15.74 10.67
CA LYS A 455 -28.12 15.06 11.92
C LYS A 455 -28.08 13.53 11.69
N PRO A 456 -27.23 12.77 12.39
CA PRO A 456 -27.40 11.33 12.47
C PRO A 456 -28.55 11.03 13.44
N VAL A 457 -29.49 10.19 13.02
CA VAL A 457 -30.43 9.52 13.93
C VAL A 457 -29.62 8.51 14.74
N MET A 458 -29.23 8.90 15.96
CA MET A 458 -28.59 8.04 16.94
C MET A 458 -29.40 8.07 18.24
N SER A 459 -29.79 6.87 18.65
CA SER A 459 -30.47 6.51 19.89
C SER A 459 -29.77 7.08 21.13
N THR A 460 -30.55 7.68 22.03
CA THR A 460 -30.11 8.23 23.32
C THR A 460 -29.76 7.12 24.32
N GLY A 461 -28.51 7.08 24.78
CA GLY A 461 -28.09 6.41 26.01
C GLY A 461 -27.04 7.28 26.73
N PRO A 462 -27.13 7.49 28.05
CA PRO A 462 -26.35 8.54 28.72
C PRO A 462 -24.95 8.04 29.10
N ARG A 463 -23.91 8.83 28.79
CA ARG A 463 -22.61 8.75 29.45
C ARG A 463 -22.23 10.13 30.00
N SER A 464 -21.95 10.15 31.31
CA SER A 464 -21.15 11.17 31.99
C SER A 464 -19.79 11.29 31.29
N GLY A 465 -19.15 12.45 31.13
CA GLY A 465 -19.18 13.67 31.92
C GLY A 465 -17.87 13.78 32.69
N TYR A 466 -16.78 14.21 32.05
CA TYR A 466 -15.60 14.80 32.70
C TYR A 466 -14.88 15.81 31.79
N PRO A 467 -14.26 16.87 32.36
CA PRO A 467 -13.96 18.11 31.67
C PRO A 467 -12.56 18.18 31.08
N ILE A 468 -12.45 18.97 30.02
CA ILE A 468 -11.22 19.44 29.37
C ILE A 468 -10.58 20.49 30.28
N ALA A 469 -9.34 20.25 30.72
CA ALA A 469 -8.48 21.27 31.31
C ALA A 469 -7.45 21.70 30.24
N ALA A 470 -7.56 22.97 29.84
CA ALA A 470 -6.58 23.67 29.03
C ALA A 470 -5.38 24.07 29.89
N CYS A 471 -4.16 23.91 29.36
CA CYS A 471 -2.97 24.63 29.85
C CYS A 471 -2.03 24.93 28.67
N PHE A 472 -2.11 26.15 28.15
CA PHE A 472 -0.96 26.85 27.61
C PHE A 472 -0.06 27.29 28.78
N GLY A 473 1.26 27.23 28.63
CA GLY A 473 2.16 27.87 29.60
C GLY A 473 3.61 27.47 29.51
N ARG A 474 4.34 28.05 28.56
CA ARG A 474 5.81 28.04 28.48
C ARG A 474 6.33 29.30 29.18
N VAL A 475 7.02 29.18 30.31
CA VAL A 475 7.93 30.22 30.86
C VAL A 475 9.03 29.51 31.65
N GLY A 476 10.30 29.78 31.32
CA GLY A 476 11.46 29.37 32.14
C GLY A 476 11.59 30.22 33.41
N PRO A 477 12.55 29.93 34.30
CA PRO A 477 13.83 30.63 34.16
C PRO A 477 15.09 29.85 34.58
N PHE A 478 16.21 30.45 34.19
CA PHE A 478 17.60 30.27 34.61
C PHE A 478 17.83 30.24 36.14
N LEU A 479 18.71 29.35 36.61
CA LEU A 479 20.03 29.62 37.23
C LEU A 479 20.57 28.36 37.92
N GLY A 480 21.86 28.05 37.72
CA GLY A 480 22.51 26.82 38.17
C GLY A 480 23.16 26.89 39.56
N ILE A 481 23.67 25.73 40.00
CA ILE A 481 24.79 25.41 40.91
C ILE A 481 24.83 23.86 40.85
N GLY A 482 25.89 23.21 40.39
CA GLY A 482 27.05 22.82 41.19
C GLY A 482 27.19 21.29 41.20
N ALA A 483 28.41 20.80 41.01
CA ALA A 483 28.74 19.41 40.75
C ALA A 483 28.83 18.50 42.00
N ALA A 484 28.97 17.20 41.75
CA ALA A 484 29.55 16.15 42.59
C ALA A 484 28.68 15.52 43.70
N ALA A 485 28.15 14.32 43.43
CA ALA A 485 28.06 13.18 44.37
C ALA A 485 27.25 12.03 43.75
N ALA A 486 27.90 11.03 43.16
CA ALA A 486 27.27 9.72 42.89
C ALA A 486 28.37 8.66 42.66
N ALA A 487 29.16 8.39 43.69
CA ALA A 487 30.10 7.28 43.74
C ALA A 487 30.30 6.87 45.21
N ALA A 488 29.30 6.23 45.83
CA ALA A 488 29.43 5.47 47.07
C ALA A 488 28.06 4.90 47.48
N ALA A 489 27.72 3.70 47.02
CA ALA A 489 26.83 2.77 47.72
C ALA A 489 26.65 1.51 46.87
N VAL A 490 27.46 0.47 47.10
CA VAL A 490 27.06 -0.94 47.31
C VAL A 490 28.37 -1.69 47.59
N ALA A 491 28.77 -1.72 48.86
CA ALA A 491 29.80 -2.62 49.37
C ALA A 491 29.46 -2.93 50.83
N ALA A 492 28.65 -3.94 51.07
CA ALA A 492 28.57 -4.69 52.33
C ALA A 492 27.52 -5.81 52.24
N ALA A 493 27.97 -7.06 52.03
CA ALA A 493 27.50 -8.23 52.77
C ALA A 493 28.36 -9.44 52.39
N ALA A 494 29.10 -9.94 53.40
CA ALA A 494 29.99 -11.10 53.37
C ALA A 494 29.17 -12.42 53.44
N VAL A 495 29.55 -13.48 52.71
CA VAL A 495 30.42 -14.64 53.08
C VAL A 495 29.78 -15.66 54.08
N VAL A 496 30.08 -16.95 53.82
CA VAL A 496 29.83 -18.23 54.56
C VAL A 496 28.54 -18.95 54.10
N SER A 497 28.51 -20.16 53.52
CA SER A 497 29.22 -21.44 53.80
C SER A 497 29.07 -22.40 52.59
N SER A 498 30.15 -22.95 52.01
CA SER A 498 30.66 -24.34 52.12
C SER A 498 29.77 -25.52 51.63
N SER A 499 30.27 -26.18 50.56
CA SER A 499 30.45 -27.64 50.33
C SER A 499 29.27 -28.62 50.40
N ALA A 500 29.03 -29.36 49.31
CA ALA A 500 29.29 -30.82 49.25
C ALA A 500 28.92 -31.42 47.88
N SER A 501 29.76 -32.34 47.43
CA SER A 501 29.67 -33.22 46.26
C SER A 501 28.76 -34.43 46.48
N SER A 502 28.06 -34.90 45.44
CA SER A 502 27.90 -36.35 45.19
C SER A 502 27.34 -36.67 43.79
N SER A 503 28.14 -37.46 43.09
CA SER A 503 27.91 -38.46 42.04
C SER A 503 26.51 -39.02 41.73
N SER A 504 26.35 -39.32 40.43
CA SER A 504 25.76 -40.52 39.80
C SER A 504 24.25 -40.80 39.95
N SER A 505 23.55 -40.95 38.82
CA SER A 505 23.22 -42.28 38.27
C SER A 505 22.34 -42.21 37.01
N SER A 506 22.56 -43.22 36.19
CA SER A 506 21.87 -43.64 34.97
C SER A 506 20.38 -43.94 35.14
N GLY A 507 19.60 -43.77 34.07
CA GLY A 507 18.27 -44.35 33.99
C GLY A 507 17.57 -44.11 32.65
N SER A 508 17.89 -44.93 31.64
CA SER A 508 17.08 -45.06 30.44
C SER A 508 15.80 -45.86 30.76
N ALA A 509 14.64 -45.39 30.33
CA ALA A 509 13.49 -46.27 30.13
C ALA A 509 12.56 -45.72 29.04
N LYS A 510 12.48 -46.48 27.93
CA LYS A 510 11.35 -46.49 26.99
C LYS A 510 10.12 -47.02 27.74
N ALA A 511 8.96 -46.39 27.54
CA ALA A 511 7.69 -47.10 27.67
C ALA A 511 6.60 -46.43 26.82
N SER A 512 6.16 -47.19 25.82
CA SER A 512 4.95 -47.07 25.04
C SER A 512 3.68 -47.39 25.86
N SER A 513 2.59 -46.66 25.64
CA SER A 513 1.20 -47.17 25.65
C SER A 513 0.29 -46.04 25.10
N SER A 514 -0.36 -46.16 23.94
CA SER A 514 -1.58 -46.93 23.63
C SER A 514 -2.69 -46.78 24.68
N ARG A 515 -3.70 -45.96 24.37
CA ARG A 515 -5.04 -46.12 24.93
C ARG A 515 -6.13 -45.63 23.98
N THR A 516 -6.83 -46.62 23.43
CA THR A 516 -8.14 -46.57 22.79
C THR A 516 -9.24 -46.67 23.85
N SER A 517 -10.32 -45.88 23.68
CA SER A 517 -11.66 -46.04 24.29
C SER A 517 -12.57 -45.07 23.51
N ARG A 518 -13.52 -45.42 22.64
CA ARG A 518 -14.66 -46.36 22.59
C ARG A 518 -15.87 -46.02 23.51
N ARG A 519 -16.88 -45.43 22.84
CA ARG A 519 -18.35 -45.64 22.94
C ARG A 519 -19.16 -45.02 24.09
N ARG A 520 -20.19 -44.24 23.73
CA ARG A 520 -21.65 -44.58 23.66
C ARG A 520 -22.40 -43.38 23.03
N HIS A 521 -23.12 -43.55 21.91
CA HIS A 521 -24.53 -43.95 21.73
C HIS A 521 -25.57 -43.01 22.35
N GLY A 522 -26.43 -42.46 21.49
CA GLY A 522 -27.69 -41.78 21.80
C GLY A 522 -28.34 -41.26 20.51
N GLU A 523 -29.25 -42.07 19.95
CA GLU A 523 -30.01 -41.85 18.71
C GLU A 523 -31.25 -40.96 18.91
N SER A 524 -31.92 -40.69 17.78
CA SER A 524 -33.30 -40.22 17.55
C SER A 524 -33.50 -38.70 17.49
N SER A 525 -34.25 -38.11 16.55
CA SER A 525 -34.97 -38.63 15.38
C SER A 525 -35.50 -37.45 14.53
N SER A 526 -35.75 -37.72 13.24
CA SER A 526 -36.84 -37.22 12.38
C SER A 526 -37.16 -35.72 12.24
N SER A 527 -36.97 -35.19 11.03
CA SER A 527 -38.03 -34.50 10.23
C SER A 527 -37.42 -34.17 8.84
N ALA A 528 -37.80 -34.95 7.82
CA ALA A 528 -38.79 -34.56 6.81
C ALA A 528 -38.30 -33.41 5.90
N ALA A 529 -37.56 -33.79 4.86
CA ALA A 529 -37.28 -32.92 3.73
C ALA A 529 -38.55 -32.74 2.90
N SER A 530 -39.05 -31.51 2.82
CA SER A 530 -40.09 -31.10 1.91
C SER A 530 -39.52 -30.92 0.50
N SER A 531 -40.08 -31.69 -0.44
CA SER A 531 -39.89 -31.52 -1.87
C SER A 531 -40.32 -30.11 -2.32
N PRO A 532 -39.61 -29.46 -3.26
CA PRO A 532 -40.10 -28.23 -3.86
C PRO A 532 -41.25 -28.57 -4.82
N THR A 533 -42.38 -27.93 -4.57
CA THR A 533 -43.56 -27.93 -5.42
C THR A 533 -43.25 -27.37 -6.80
N SER A 534 -43.55 -28.18 -7.81
CA SER A 534 -43.65 -27.80 -9.21
C SER A 534 -44.70 -26.70 -9.38
N LEU A 535 -44.25 -25.47 -9.68
CA LEU A 535 -45.10 -24.41 -10.19
C LEU A 535 -45.42 -24.71 -11.66
N SER A 536 -46.68 -25.07 -11.90
CA SER A 536 -47.31 -25.17 -13.19
C SER A 536 -47.29 -23.80 -13.89
N SER A 537 -46.58 -23.70 -14.99
CA SER A 537 -46.65 -22.60 -15.94
C SER A 537 -48.03 -22.57 -16.60
N SER A 538 -48.90 -21.67 -16.13
CA SER A 538 -50.10 -21.26 -16.87
C SER A 538 -49.66 -20.37 -18.03
N ALA A 539 -49.81 -20.88 -19.25
CA ALA A 539 -49.69 -20.10 -20.48
C ALA A 539 -50.88 -19.12 -20.58
N GLY A 540 -50.72 -17.94 -19.99
CA GLY A 540 -51.48 -16.75 -20.36
C GLY A 540 -50.74 -16.06 -21.51
N GLY A 541 -51.44 -15.75 -22.60
CA GLY A 541 -50.87 -15.15 -23.80
C GLY A 541 -50.16 -13.83 -23.52
N CYS A 542 -48.87 -13.76 -23.89
CA CYS A 542 -48.05 -12.56 -23.88
C CYS A 542 -48.40 -11.62 -25.05
N ASP A 543 -49.62 -11.08 -25.08
CA ASP A 543 -49.95 -9.99 -26.03
C ASP A 543 -49.50 -8.61 -25.49
N ASP A 544 -49.12 -8.49 -24.21
CA ASP A 544 -48.64 -7.24 -23.59
C ASP A 544 -47.19 -6.86 -23.95
N ASP A 545 -46.43 -7.74 -24.62
CA ASP A 545 -45.04 -7.47 -25.02
C ASP A 545 -44.96 -6.62 -26.33
N ALA A 546 -46.09 -6.42 -27.01
CA ALA A 546 -46.18 -5.61 -28.23
C ALA A 546 -46.05 -4.10 -27.96
N ASP A 547 -46.50 -3.63 -26.79
CA ASP A 547 -46.52 -2.21 -26.43
C ASP A 547 -45.43 -1.80 -25.45
N ALA A 548 -44.47 -2.69 -25.18
CA ALA A 548 -43.40 -2.41 -24.24
C ALA A 548 -42.52 -1.22 -24.71
N PRO A 549 -42.25 -0.20 -23.87
CA PRO A 549 -41.52 1.01 -24.27
C PRO A 549 -40.15 0.74 -24.91
N TRP A 550 -39.44 -0.28 -24.43
CA TRP A 550 -38.16 -0.69 -24.98
C TRP A 550 -38.28 -1.17 -26.44
N ARG A 551 -39.37 -1.84 -26.80
CA ARG A 551 -39.62 -2.37 -28.14
C ARG A 551 -39.86 -1.25 -29.14
N ARG A 552 -40.72 -0.29 -28.80
CA ARG A 552 -40.98 0.91 -29.62
C ARG A 552 -39.70 1.68 -29.90
N PHE A 553 -38.85 1.86 -28.90
CA PHE A 553 -37.55 2.50 -29.07
C PHE A 553 -36.62 1.71 -30.01
N LEU A 554 -36.52 0.38 -29.84
CA LEU A 554 -35.67 -0.44 -30.71
C LEU A 554 -36.20 -0.49 -32.15
N GLU A 555 -37.52 -0.47 -32.36
CA GLU A 555 -38.15 -0.34 -33.67
C GLU A 555 -37.84 1.01 -34.32
N GLU A 556 -37.99 2.12 -33.59
CA GLU A 556 -37.62 3.46 -34.07
C GLU A 556 -36.12 3.53 -34.42
N LEU A 557 -35.27 2.91 -33.59
CA LEU A 557 -33.84 2.83 -33.82
C LEU A 557 -33.49 2.03 -35.08
N LEU A 558 -34.21 0.93 -35.33
CA LEU A 558 -34.08 0.08 -36.51
C LEU A 558 -34.49 0.86 -37.77
N ASP A 559 -35.62 1.57 -37.72
CA ASP A 559 -36.09 2.40 -38.83
C ASP A 559 -35.11 3.53 -39.16
N ASN A 560 -34.55 4.18 -38.15
CA ASN A 560 -33.53 5.21 -38.33
C ASN A 560 -32.25 4.65 -38.96
N GLU A 561 -31.80 3.45 -38.57
CA GLU A 561 -30.65 2.79 -39.18
C GLU A 561 -30.94 2.36 -40.63
N ARG A 562 -32.17 1.94 -40.94
CA ARG A 562 -32.61 1.65 -42.31
C ARG A 562 -32.57 2.90 -43.18
N ARG A 563 -33.15 4.01 -42.74
CA ARG A 563 -33.10 5.30 -43.46
C ARG A 563 -31.67 5.75 -43.74
N ARG A 564 -30.77 5.68 -42.74
CA ARG A 564 -29.36 6.02 -42.91
C ARG A 564 -28.62 5.08 -43.86
N TYR A 565 -29.01 3.81 -43.92
CA TYR A 565 -28.45 2.86 -44.88
C TYR A 565 -28.92 3.21 -46.29
N GLU A 566 -30.20 3.53 -46.48
CA GLU A 566 -30.78 3.98 -47.75
C GLU A 566 -30.13 5.29 -48.23
N GLU A 567 -30.00 6.30 -47.36
CA GLU A 567 -29.33 7.58 -47.67
C GLU A 567 -27.87 7.37 -48.10
N ARG A 568 -27.12 6.48 -47.42
CA ARG A 568 -25.75 6.12 -47.82
C ARG A 568 -25.72 5.43 -49.17
N MET A 569 -26.67 4.52 -49.42
CA MET A 569 -26.78 3.81 -50.68
C MET A 569 -27.12 4.75 -51.84
N ASP A 570 -27.99 5.74 -51.61
CA ASP A 570 -28.35 6.76 -52.60
C ASP A 570 -27.17 7.72 -52.87
N ALA A 571 -26.47 8.16 -51.83
CA ALA A 571 -25.27 8.98 -51.97
C ALA A 571 -24.13 8.26 -52.72
N GLU A 572 -23.92 6.96 -52.47
CA GLU A 572 -22.95 6.14 -53.20
C GLU A 572 -23.41 5.81 -54.64
N SER A 573 -24.72 5.73 -54.90
CA SER A 573 -25.26 5.43 -56.23
C SER A 573 -24.95 6.50 -57.28
N GLY A 574 -24.71 7.75 -56.84
CA GLY A 574 -24.27 8.87 -57.68
C GLY A 574 -22.80 8.81 -58.12
N VAL A 575 -21.98 7.93 -57.53
CA VAL A 575 -20.53 7.84 -57.78
C VAL A 575 -20.19 6.48 -58.43
N ARG A 576 -20.30 6.40 -59.77
CA ARG A 576 -19.84 5.31 -60.67
C ARG A 576 -20.25 3.87 -60.29
N GLN A 577 -21.27 3.39 -61.00
CA GLN A 577 -22.00 2.13 -60.81
C GLN A 577 -21.30 0.77 -61.07
N THR A 578 -20.03 0.66 -61.43
CA THR A 578 -19.58 -0.59 -62.10
C THR A 578 -18.84 -1.66 -61.27
N ARG A 579 -18.70 -1.56 -59.94
CA ARG A 579 -18.09 -2.67 -59.14
C ARG A 579 -18.70 -3.00 -57.77
N SER A 580 -19.85 -2.44 -57.38
CA SER A 580 -20.34 -2.54 -55.99
C SER A 580 -21.69 -3.24 -55.87
N ARG A 581 -21.71 -4.59 -55.87
CA ARG A 581 -22.84 -5.37 -55.32
C ARG A 581 -22.38 -6.32 -54.22
N LYS A 582 -21.20 -6.94 -54.35
CA LYS A 582 -20.54 -7.69 -53.27
C LYS A 582 -20.00 -6.82 -52.12
N ARG A 583 -19.65 -5.55 -52.38
CA ARG A 583 -19.33 -4.57 -51.31
C ARG A 583 -20.57 -4.08 -50.54
N LYS A 584 -21.76 -4.14 -51.14
CA LYS A 584 -23.02 -3.64 -50.56
C LYS A 584 -23.53 -4.47 -49.39
N GLU A 585 -23.24 -5.78 -49.37
CA GLU A 585 -23.58 -6.66 -48.23
C GLU A 585 -22.53 -6.61 -47.11
N ALA A 586 -21.26 -6.35 -47.44
CA ALA A 586 -20.17 -6.22 -46.47
C ALA A 586 -20.25 -4.95 -45.60
N GLY A 587 -21.14 -4.01 -45.92
CA GLY A 587 -21.33 -2.74 -45.21
C GLY A 587 -22.47 -2.74 -44.18
N LYS A 588 -23.24 -3.82 -44.04
CA LYS A 588 -24.27 -3.90 -42.99
C LYS A 588 -23.59 -3.94 -41.63
N SER A 589 -23.94 -3.01 -40.73
CA SER A 589 -23.43 -3.03 -39.38
C SER A 589 -23.90 -4.31 -38.69
N VAL A 590 -23.01 -4.95 -37.93
CA VAL A 590 -23.35 -6.11 -37.09
C VAL A 590 -24.55 -5.78 -36.20
N PHE A 591 -24.60 -4.54 -35.70
CA PHE A 591 -25.69 -4.01 -34.91
C PHE A 591 -27.06 -4.11 -35.61
N HIS A 592 -27.17 -3.72 -36.88
CA HIS A 592 -28.44 -3.78 -37.62
C HIS A 592 -28.93 -5.23 -37.76
N ALA A 593 -28.03 -6.18 -38.06
CA ALA A 593 -28.40 -7.59 -38.21
C ALA A 593 -28.94 -8.18 -36.91
N VAL A 594 -28.29 -7.90 -35.78
CA VAL A 594 -28.75 -8.35 -34.45
C VAL A 594 -30.05 -7.67 -34.04
N LEU A 595 -30.21 -6.39 -34.35
CA LEU A 595 -31.43 -5.64 -34.02
C LEU A 595 -32.66 -6.21 -34.76
N GLU A 596 -32.53 -6.54 -36.04
CA GLU A 596 -33.59 -7.20 -36.82
C GLU A 596 -34.00 -8.57 -36.23
N GLU A 597 -33.02 -9.32 -35.71
CA GLU A 597 -33.25 -10.62 -35.07
C GLU A 597 -34.03 -10.48 -33.76
N ILE A 598 -33.65 -9.51 -32.91
CA ILE A 598 -34.23 -9.36 -31.56
C ILE A 598 -35.61 -8.70 -31.58
N VAL A 599 -35.81 -7.68 -32.43
CA VAL A 599 -37.11 -7.05 -32.63
C VAL A 599 -38.10 -8.00 -33.30
N GLY A 600 -37.59 -9.02 -34.00
CA GLY A 600 -38.39 -10.06 -34.64
C GLY A 600 -39.20 -9.48 -35.79
N VAL A 601 -38.53 -9.09 -36.89
CA VAL A 601 -39.23 -8.60 -38.08
C VAL A 601 -40.20 -9.68 -38.57
N PRO A 602 -41.53 -9.48 -38.46
CA PRO A 602 -42.50 -10.48 -38.83
C PRO A 602 -42.55 -10.56 -40.37
N GLY A 603 -41.94 -11.60 -40.97
CA GLY A 603 -42.13 -11.85 -42.40
C GLY A 603 -41.02 -12.58 -43.18
N LYS A 604 -39.85 -12.84 -42.61
CA LYS A 604 -38.83 -13.70 -43.28
C LYS A 604 -38.85 -15.11 -42.73
N ILE A 605 -39.90 -15.85 -43.07
CA ILE A 605 -39.88 -17.32 -42.99
C ILE A 605 -38.88 -17.82 -44.04
N GLU A 606 -37.91 -18.60 -43.59
CA GLU A 606 -36.84 -19.20 -44.38
C GLU A 606 -37.36 -19.84 -45.68
N GLY A 607 -36.87 -19.36 -46.81
CA GLY A 607 -36.95 -20.09 -48.07
C GLY A 607 -36.08 -21.34 -47.99
N LYS A 608 -36.71 -22.50 -47.71
CA LYS A 608 -36.11 -23.84 -47.85
C LYS A 608 -35.56 -24.02 -49.28
N GLY A 609 -34.27 -23.76 -49.47
CA GLY A 609 -33.54 -24.12 -50.67
C GLY A 609 -33.26 -25.62 -50.69
N LYS A 610 -34.07 -26.38 -51.43
CA LYS A 610 -33.76 -27.76 -51.85
C LYS A 610 -32.57 -27.74 -52.82
N GLY A 611 -31.39 -28.13 -52.35
CA GLY A 611 -30.24 -28.46 -53.20
C GLY A 611 -30.06 -29.99 -53.28
N LYS A 612 -30.34 -30.57 -54.45
CA LYS A 612 -30.13 -31.98 -54.79
C LYS A 612 -28.64 -32.33 -54.79
N GLY A 613 -28.34 -33.56 -54.39
CA GLY A 613 -26.99 -34.12 -54.33
C GLY A 613 -26.34 -34.42 -55.67
N LYS A 614 -25.04 -34.69 -55.58
CA LYS A 614 -24.26 -35.52 -56.51
C LYS A 614 -23.15 -36.20 -55.71
N GLU A 615 -23.27 -37.52 -55.59
CA GLU A 615 -22.21 -38.46 -55.24
C GLU A 615 -21.39 -38.83 -56.49
N GLY A 616 -20.20 -39.41 -56.28
CA GLY A 616 -19.33 -40.06 -57.27
C GLY A 616 -17.93 -39.43 -57.31
N GLU A 617 -17.02 -39.85 -56.43
CA GLU A 617 -15.96 -40.87 -56.68
C GLU A 617 -14.81 -40.36 -57.57
N ASP A 618 -13.60 -40.25 -57.00
CA ASP A 618 -12.47 -41.07 -57.44
C ASP A 618 -11.23 -40.95 -56.52
N LEU A 619 -10.64 -42.12 -56.26
CA LEU A 619 -9.38 -42.36 -55.57
C LEU A 619 -8.19 -42.18 -56.52
N ARG A 620 -7.10 -41.55 -56.05
CA ARG A 620 -5.72 -42.10 -55.99
C ARG A 620 -4.64 -41.01 -56.02
N GLY A 621 -3.75 -41.11 -55.02
CA GLY A 621 -2.30 -41.08 -55.23
C GLY A 621 -1.61 -39.72 -55.20
N MET A 622 -0.85 -39.45 -54.14
CA MET A 622 0.62 -39.53 -54.20
C MET A 622 1.24 -39.23 -52.83
N ALA A 623 2.14 -40.11 -52.43
CA ALA A 623 3.06 -39.94 -51.32
C ALA A 623 4.37 -39.33 -51.82
N ALA A 624 4.87 -38.32 -51.12
CA ALA A 624 6.27 -37.90 -50.94
C ALA A 624 6.21 -36.77 -49.88
N GLY A 625 6.85 -36.80 -48.71
CA GLY A 625 8.14 -37.35 -48.34
C GLY A 625 9.19 -36.25 -48.49
N VAL A 626 9.38 -35.39 -47.47
CA VAL A 626 10.65 -34.66 -47.22
C VAL A 626 10.77 -34.34 -45.72
N ASP A 627 11.85 -34.86 -45.15
CA ASP A 627 12.45 -34.55 -43.85
C ASP A 627 12.84 -33.08 -43.66
N GLY A 628 12.80 -32.61 -42.41
CA GLY A 628 13.31 -31.29 -42.04
C GLY A 628 13.55 -31.13 -40.55
N LYS A 629 14.58 -31.82 -40.03
CA LYS A 629 15.15 -31.62 -38.69
C LYS A 629 15.56 -30.17 -38.48
N GLY A 630 15.06 -29.54 -37.41
CA GLY A 630 15.53 -28.26 -36.89
C GLY A 630 15.57 -28.27 -35.36
N LYS A 631 16.66 -28.77 -34.79
CA LYS A 631 17.02 -28.57 -33.38
C LYS A 631 17.14 -27.06 -33.10
N ARG A 632 16.44 -26.57 -32.08
CA ARG A 632 16.81 -25.34 -31.37
C ARG A 632 16.72 -25.60 -29.88
N GLU A 633 17.89 -25.81 -29.29
CA GLU A 633 18.15 -25.57 -27.88
C GLU A 633 17.89 -24.08 -27.60
N VAL A 634 17.06 -23.78 -26.61
CA VAL A 634 17.00 -22.45 -26.01
C VAL A 634 17.22 -22.64 -24.51
N SER A 635 18.34 -22.06 -24.09
CA SER A 635 18.86 -21.95 -22.74
C SER A 635 17.88 -21.22 -21.82
N GLY A 636 17.47 -21.91 -20.76
CA GLY A 636 16.87 -21.29 -19.57
C GLY A 636 17.98 -20.82 -18.63
N GLY A 637 18.15 -19.50 -18.50
CA GLY A 637 19.16 -18.92 -17.60
C GLY A 637 19.33 -17.42 -17.79
N ALA A 638 18.26 -16.64 -17.62
CA ALA A 638 18.35 -15.16 -17.67
C ALA A 638 17.24 -14.41 -16.89
N ALA A 639 16.44 -15.09 -16.09
CA ALA A 639 15.37 -14.45 -15.31
C ALA A 639 15.81 -14.02 -13.90
N GLU A 640 16.83 -14.67 -13.33
CA GLU A 640 17.23 -14.46 -11.93
C GLU A 640 18.27 -13.32 -11.73
N GLU A 641 18.95 -12.92 -12.81
CA GLU A 641 19.97 -11.86 -12.76
C GLU A 641 19.40 -10.44 -12.97
N ARG A 642 18.14 -10.32 -13.42
CA ARG A 642 17.46 -9.02 -13.59
C ARG A 642 16.84 -8.48 -12.31
N LEU A 643 16.55 -9.32 -11.32
CA LEU A 643 16.10 -8.87 -9.99
C LEU A 643 17.28 -8.30 -9.15
N ARG A 644 18.49 -8.86 -9.30
CA ARG A 644 19.67 -8.43 -8.52
C ARG A 644 20.26 -7.08 -8.94
N LYS A 645 20.01 -6.60 -10.16
CA LYS A 645 20.55 -5.31 -10.64
C LYS A 645 19.71 -4.08 -10.26
N ARG A 646 18.52 -4.24 -9.68
CA ARG A 646 17.71 -3.10 -9.17
C ARG A 646 18.06 -2.68 -7.74
N VAL A 647 18.54 -3.59 -6.90
CA VAL A 647 18.86 -3.30 -5.48
C VAL A 647 20.20 -2.54 -5.31
N CYS A 648 21.11 -2.57 -6.28
CA CYS A 648 22.40 -1.86 -6.19
C CYS A 648 22.43 -0.46 -6.86
N ARG A 649 21.31 0.07 -7.34
CA ARG A 649 21.24 1.40 -8.01
C ARG A 649 20.47 2.47 -7.23
N ARG A 650 20.05 2.19 -6.00
CA ARG A 650 19.44 3.16 -5.06
C ARG A 650 20.21 3.23 -3.73
N LYS A 651 21.53 3.29 -3.80
CA LYS A 651 22.38 3.79 -2.70
C LYS A 651 23.13 5.02 -3.16
#